data_AF-A0A357N257-F1
#
_entry.id   AF-A0A357N257-F1
#
_cell.length_a   1.000
_cell.length_b   1.000
_cell.length_c   1.000
_cell.angle_alpha   90.00
_cell.angle_beta   90.00
_cell.angle_gamma   90.00
#
_symmetry.space_group_name_H-M   'P 1'
#
loop_
_entity.id
_entity.type
_entity.pdbx_description
1 polymer ?
#
loop_
_entity_poly.entity_id
_entity_poly.type
_entity_poly.pdbx_seq_one_letter_code
_entity_poly.pdbx_strand_id
1 'polypeptide(L)'
;NTLEHFHEPWKVLGTVAARARHCIVLMLPYRERHRIEEHHASFMPENIPQQIDGKVLVHASVRDTRNDHPCFWPGEQVLLVWADPAWLGEQSLTLQDLQLGTEPPSPLRPLLASATQLALQLNGDLGTLRSHVPAAPEQVQALDQLRVDLDKWLLVRDLTAQSTGPAWSHEQVAREARDARILESALQALQPLLVGSTLLDRLNDAQADLVQVRNELQEDRNIRAGLLADTEALLAQASAARVEADQSVGATLRLGAEIVNLMGAPAGAKLDALAGTDDGQPADVQLQRLRLRLLAMDQELDAFQRSTSWRITRPMRVIRRFLSSPMQELRNIGKHAPRSVQAATRFGIRTLRNGRLDPSDRARLAQIISPSPKVTVGDPLGFVDYSHLPTLAAADANSTDVFVWAVIDWNFRVQRPQHLAMALAAKGHRVFYISNNFVDASEAGFKVEPLDDSGRLFQVNLNLATAPQIYHAMPGNDQVAAIQSSLSALLGWTRSVRCMSFVQHPYWLQPAQCLPNAKLVYDCMDHHGGFEDNAASIMEGERQLIEQSDLLVVTSQWLHDELSPRARNIAMVRNATEYAHFCTAPAKVFADAKGRRIIGYYGAIAEWFDAELLRRVALDNPDALVLMIGRDTANVAASLQGIDNVRFVGEVPYAELPYWLHAFDVCLLPFKVIPLTLATNPVKVYEYLSAGKAVVSVDLPELAQFEGL
;
A
#
# COMPACT_ATOMS: atom_id res chain seq x y z
N ASN A 1 3.53 8.01 17.92
CA ASN A 1 4.59 7.38 17.11
C ASN A 1 4.95 8.35 15.98
N THR A 2 5.38 9.56 16.36
CA THR A 2 5.73 10.70 15.48
C THR A 2 6.54 11.74 16.26
N LEU A 3 7.15 11.35 17.39
CA LEU A 3 7.79 12.31 18.30
C LEU A 3 9.04 12.95 17.67
N GLU A 4 9.69 12.24 16.75
CA GLU A 4 10.80 12.67 15.92
C GLU A 4 10.51 13.97 15.14
N HIS A 5 9.24 14.27 14.86
CA HIS A 5 8.84 15.49 14.14
C HIS A 5 8.69 16.73 15.04
N PHE A 6 8.96 16.63 16.35
CA PHE A 6 8.93 17.77 17.26
C PHE A 6 10.35 18.19 17.64
N HIS A 7 10.59 19.51 17.72
CA HIS A 7 11.87 20.05 18.21
C HIS A 7 12.10 19.77 19.71
N GLU A 8 11.03 19.69 20.50
CA GLU A 8 11.08 19.40 21.94
C GLU A 8 10.24 18.14 22.26
N PRO A 9 10.64 16.94 21.79
CA PRO A 9 9.81 15.73 21.82
C PRO A 9 9.37 15.33 23.23
N TRP A 10 10.26 15.51 24.22
CA TRP A 10 9.98 15.13 25.61
C TRP A 10 9.01 16.07 26.32
N LYS A 11 9.00 17.35 25.95
CA LYS A 11 8.04 18.33 26.47
C LYS A 11 6.64 18.07 25.93
N VAL A 12 6.55 17.74 24.64
CA VAL A 12 5.31 17.28 24.00
C VAL A 12 4.82 16.01 24.67
N LEU A 13 5.70 15.02 24.83
CA LEU A 13 5.35 13.77 25.50
C LEU A 13 4.91 13.99 26.96
N GLY A 14 5.55 14.91 27.70
CA GLY A 14 5.11 15.28 29.06
C GLY A 14 3.67 15.79 29.12
N THR A 15 3.22 16.53 28.10
CA THR A 15 1.84 17.05 28.02
C THR A 15 0.83 15.92 27.81
N VAL A 16 1.20 14.91 27.02
CA VAL A 16 0.39 13.71 26.78
C VAL A 16 0.43 12.77 27.99
N ALA A 17 1.58 12.65 28.63
CA ALA A 17 1.82 11.78 29.78
C ALA A 17 0.92 12.13 30.98
N ALA A 18 0.62 13.42 31.18
CA ALA A 18 -0.32 13.92 32.19
C ALA A 18 -1.75 13.39 32.03
N ARG A 19 -2.13 12.94 30.83
CA ARG A 19 -3.45 12.36 30.55
C ARG A 19 -3.45 10.83 30.55
N ALA A 20 -2.28 10.20 30.49
CA ALA A 20 -2.14 8.76 30.55
C ALA A 20 -2.36 8.27 31.98
N ARG A 21 -3.34 7.39 32.20
CA ARG A 21 -3.72 6.92 33.54
C ARG A 21 -2.84 5.78 34.07
N HIS A 22 -2.33 4.93 33.19
CA HIS A 22 -1.67 3.67 33.60
C HIS A 22 -0.30 3.50 32.97
N CYS A 23 -0.22 3.58 31.64
CA CYS A 23 1.04 3.46 30.92
C CYS A 23 1.04 4.29 29.64
N ILE A 24 2.24 4.44 29.07
CA ILE A 24 2.55 5.09 27.80
C ILE A 24 3.35 4.08 27.00
N VAL A 25 2.84 3.70 25.82
CA VAL A 25 3.51 2.79 24.89
C VAL A 25 3.89 3.56 23.64
N LEU A 26 5.17 3.55 23.30
CA LEU A 26 5.70 4.27 22.14
C LEU A 26 6.64 3.38 21.35
N MET A 27 6.43 3.34 20.04
CA MET A 27 7.44 2.90 19.09
C MET A 27 8.06 4.16 18.49
N LEU A 28 9.38 4.20 18.29
CA LEU A 28 10.09 5.37 17.77
C LEU A 28 11.28 4.96 16.89
N PRO A 29 11.61 5.75 15.85
CA PRO A 29 12.90 5.66 15.16
C PRO A 29 14.08 5.72 16.15
N TYR A 30 14.91 4.68 16.21
CA TYR A 30 16.00 4.59 17.18
C TYR A 30 17.35 4.64 16.49
N ARG A 31 18.30 5.33 17.14
CA ARG A 31 19.69 5.47 16.68
C ARG A 31 19.82 5.91 15.23
N GLU A 32 19.01 6.87 14.86
CA GLU A 32 18.96 7.41 13.50
C GLU A 32 20.23 8.21 13.18
N ARG A 33 21.23 7.54 12.58
CA ARG A 33 22.54 8.14 12.22
C ARG A 33 22.45 9.03 10.99
N HIS A 34 21.51 8.74 10.09
CA HIS A 34 21.16 9.56 8.93
C HIS A 34 19.73 10.06 9.13
N ARG A 35 19.62 11.20 9.79
CA ARG A 35 18.35 11.83 10.12
C ARG A 35 17.63 12.26 8.84
N ILE A 36 16.37 11.89 8.73
CA ILE A 36 15.48 12.31 7.65
C ILE A 36 15.18 13.82 7.83
N GLU A 37 15.03 14.58 6.75
CA GLU A 37 14.88 16.04 6.80
C GLU A 37 13.67 16.47 7.67
N GLU A 38 12.57 15.71 7.66
CA GLU A 38 11.40 15.97 8.49
C GLU A 38 11.57 15.57 9.98
N HIS A 39 12.65 14.89 10.35
CA HIS A 39 12.92 14.51 11.74
C HIS A 39 13.69 15.64 12.43
N HIS A 40 13.06 16.29 13.38
CA HIS A 40 13.65 17.33 14.21
C HIS A 40 14.36 16.77 15.45
N ALA A 41 14.06 15.53 15.84
CA ALA A 41 14.69 14.82 16.94
C ALA A 41 15.06 13.37 16.56
N SER A 42 16.15 12.86 17.14
CA SER A 42 16.55 11.45 17.04
C SER A 42 16.60 10.86 18.43
N PHE A 43 16.16 9.63 18.57
CA PHE A 43 16.12 8.93 19.85
C PHE A 43 17.36 8.07 20.02
N MET A 44 18.13 8.38 21.04
CA MET A 44 19.40 7.74 21.39
C MET A 44 19.32 7.27 22.85
N PRO A 45 20.05 6.22 23.25
CA PRO A 45 20.00 5.74 24.63
C PRO A 45 20.28 6.84 25.67
N GLU A 46 21.15 7.79 25.35
CA GLU A 46 21.51 8.91 26.20
C GLU A 46 20.44 10.01 26.34
N ASN A 47 19.43 10.05 25.46
CA ASN A 47 18.43 11.13 25.47
C ASN A 47 17.00 10.66 25.74
N ILE A 48 16.77 9.35 25.86
CA ILE A 48 15.48 8.79 26.28
C ILE A 48 15.37 8.88 27.80
N PRO A 49 14.36 9.58 28.35
CA PRO A 49 14.24 9.75 29.79
C PRO A 49 13.76 8.47 30.47
N GLN A 50 14.37 8.13 31.61
CA GLN A 50 13.92 7.00 32.44
C GLN A 50 12.54 7.24 33.06
N GLN A 51 12.16 8.51 33.28
CA GLN A 51 10.89 8.88 33.89
C GLN A 51 10.23 10.03 33.13
N ILE A 52 8.91 9.96 32.96
CA ILE A 52 8.09 11.02 32.38
C ILE A 52 6.82 11.15 33.22
N ASP A 53 6.57 12.35 33.77
CA ASP A 53 5.34 12.67 34.50
C ASP A 53 4.97 11.62 35.58
N GLY A 54 5.93 11.33 36.47
CA GLY A 54 5.75 10.33 37.54
C GLY A 54 5.87 8.87 37.09
N LYS A 55 5.68 8.56 35.80
CA LYS A 55 5.73 7.20 35.25
C LYS A 55 7.15 6.77 34.94
N VAL A 56 7.48 5.52 35.21
CA VAL A 56 8.83 4.95 35.07
C VAL A 56 8.91 4.03 33.86
N LEU A 57 10.02 4.09 33.13
CA LEU A 57 10.28 3.18 32.00
C LEU A 57 10.42 1.75 32.54
N VAL A 58 9.50 0.87 32.14
CA VAL A 58 9.45 -0.54 32.59
C VAL A 58 9.77 -1.55 31.49
N HIS A 59 9.72 -1.13 30.23
CA HIS A 59 10.12 -1.98 29.11
C HIS A 59 10.79 -1.16 28.01
N ALA A 60 11.85 -1.72 27.44
CA ALA A 60 12.47 -1.25 26.23
C ALA A 60 12.88 -2.45 25.37
N SER A 61 12.50 -2.47 24.11
CA SER A 61 12.97 -3.46 23.14
C SER A 61 13.26 -2.80 21.81
N VAL A 62 14.26 -3.31 21.09
CA VAL A 62 14.66 -2.78 19.79
C VAL A 62 14.40 -3.84 18.73
N ARG A 63 13.79 -3.45 17.63
CA ARG A 63 13.58 -4.29 16.46
C ARG A 63 14.20 -3.61 15.25
N ASP A 64 15.02 -4.35 14.51
CA ASP A 64 15.53 -3.90 13.22
C ASP A 64 14.49 -4.19 12.12
N THR A 65 13.87 -3.15 11.58
CA THR A 65 12.83 -3.25 10.55
C THR A 65 13.37 -3.02 9.14
N ARG A 66 14.70 -2.95 8.95
CA ARG A 66 15.32 -2.65 7.64
C ARG A 66 14.91 -3.63 6.52
N ASN A 67 14.56 -4.87 6.87
CA ASN A 67 14.20 -5.93 5.91
C ASN A 67 12.70 -6.31 5.96
N ASP A 68 11.88 -5.61 6.75
CA ASP A 68 10.44 -5.83 6.77
C ASP A 68 9.83 -5.21 5.49
N HIS A 69 8.79 -5.81 4.90
CA HIS A 69 8.11 -5.26 3.73
C HIS A 69 6.58 -5.32 3.87
N PRO A 70 5.84 -4.22 3.62
CA PRO A 70 6.34 -2.88 3.28
C PRO A 70 6.93 -2.16 4.52
N CYS A 71 8.05 -1.47 4.34
CA CYS A 71 8.70 -0.71 5.40
C CYS A 71 8.83 0.76 4.98
N PHE A 72 8.16 1.63 5.75
CA PHE A 72 8.16 3.07 5.52
C PHE A 72 9.35 3.77 6.21
N TRP A 73 9.94 3.13 7.23
CA TRP A 73 11.14 3.60 7.90
C TRP A 73 12.12 2.43 8.13
N PRO A 74 13.14 2.28 7.26
CA PRO A 74 14.13 1.22 7.41
C PRO A 74 15.14 1.60 8.50
N GLY A 75 15.17 0.84 9.59
CA GLY A 75 16.15 1.08 10.66
C GLY A 75 15.85 0.32 11.95
N GLU A 76 16.57 0.66 13.02
CA GLU A 76 16.24 0.18 14.37
C GLU A 76 15.05 0.97 14.92
N GLN A 77 13.95 0.33 15.28
CA GLN A 77 12.87 0.96 16.02
C GLN A 77 12.92 0.51 17.47
N VAL A 78 12.68 1.45 18.40
CA VAL A 78 12.61 1.15 19.83
C VAL A 78 11.17 1.21 20.31
N LEU A 79 10.70 0.13 20.92
CA LEU A 79 9.48 0.07 21.71
C LEU A 79 9.82 0.43 23.16
N LEU A 80 9.15 1.43 23.70
CA LEU A 80 9.32 1.96 25.05
C LEU A 80 7.98 1.93 25.78
N VAL A 81 7.98 1.47 27.02
CA VAL A 81 6.81 1.47 27.89
C VAL A 81 7.13 2.16 29.20
N TRP A 82 6.50 3.30 29.46
CA TRP A 82 6.48 3.92 30.79
C TRP A 82 5.18 3.55 31.50
N ALA A 83 5.24 3.21 32.78
CA ALA A 83 4.06 2.85 33.56
C ALA A 83 4.06 3.54 34.93
N ASP A 84 2.85 3.77 35.44
CA ASP A 84 2.64 4.32 36.78
C ASP A 84 3.01 3.27 37.84
N PRO A 85 3.97 3.55 38.74
CA PRO A 85 4.36 2.62 39.81
C PRO A 85 3.20 2.16 40.69
N ALA A 86 2.21 3.03 40.97
CA ALA A 86 1.07 2.68 41.81
C ALA A 86 0.18 1.64 41.10
N TRP A 87 -0.10 1.87 39.82
CA TRP A 87 -0.87 0.93 39.00
C TRP A 87 -0.16 -0.42 38.83
N LEU A 88 1.16 -0.43 38.64
CA LEU A 88 1.95 -1.66 38.58
C LEU A 88 1.87 -2.47 39.88
N GLY A 89 1.87 -1.77 41.03
CA GLY A 89 1.68 -2.39 42.34
C GLY A 89 0.33 -3.09 42.48
N GLU A 90 -0.72 -2.58 41.85
CA GLU A 90 -2.06 -3.21 41.84
C GLU A 90 -2.12 -4.47 40.97
N GLN A 91 -1.27 -4.57 39.93
CA GLN A 91 -1.32 -5.68 38.99
C GLN A 91 -0.81 -7.02 39.56
N SER A 92 -0.24 -7.02 40.78
CA SER A 92 0.29 -8.22 41.45
C SER A 92 1.23 -9.06 40.56
N LEU A 93 2.01 -8.38 39.71
CA LEU A 93 2.90 -9.03 38.75
C LEU A 93 4.00 -9.81 39.48
N THR A 94 4.31 -10.98 38.95
CA THR A 94 5.36 -11.87 39.47
C THR A 94 6.48 -12.02 38.43
N LEU A 95 7.60 -12.66 38.81
CA LEU A 95 8.72 -12.90 37.90
C LEU A 95 8.32 -13.67 36.63
N GLN A 96 7.24 -14.48 36.67
CA GLN A 96 6.75 -15.23 35.52
C GLN A 96 6.12 -14.32 34.45
N ASP A 97 5.65 -13.14 34.86
CA ASP A 97 4.99 -12.15 34.00
C ASP A 97 6.03 -11.23 33.33
N LEU A 98 7.29 -11.37 33.71
CA LEU A 98 8.42 -10.78 33.01
C LEU A 98 8.88 -11.75 31.90
N GLN A 99 9.01 -11.23 30.68
CA GLN A 99 9.78 -11.91 29.64
C GLN A 99 11.26 -11.88 30.04
N LEU A 100 11.70 -12.91 30.76
CA LEU A 100 13.11 -13.26 30.89
C LEU A 100 13.53 -13.79 29.51
N GLY A 101 14.23 -12.96 28.71
CA GLY A 101 14.48 -13.27 27.30
C GLY A 101 15.09 -14.65 27.09
N THR A 102 14.38 -15.52 26.36
CA THR A 102 14.89 -16.75 25.74
C THR A 102 14.26 -16.89 24.35
N GLU A 103 15.06 -17.15 23.34
CA GLU A 103 14.74 -17.03 21.92
C GLU A 103 14.29 -18.42 21.32
N PRO A 104 13.93 -18.57 20.02
CA PRO A 104 13.36 -19.82 19.49
C PRO A 104 14.41 -20.90 19.09
N PRO A 105 14.04 -22.20 19.01
CA PRO A 105 14.97 -23.31 18.75
C PRO A 105 15.21 -23.60 17.24
N SER A 106 16.42 -24.08 16.93
CA SER A 106 16.91 -24.44 15.58
C SER A 106 16.24 -25.70 15.00
N PRO A 107 15.94 -25.74 13.67
CA PRO A 107 15.38 -26.92 12.99
C PRO A 107 16.36 -28.10 12.88
N LEU A 108 17.66 -27.90 13.15
CA LEU A 108 18.68 -28.96 13.14
C LEU A 108 18.73 -29.77 14.44
N ARG A 109 17.96 -29.39 15.47
CA ARG A 109 17.97 -30.04 16.79
C ARG A 109 17.75 -31.57 16.75
N PRO A 110 16.84 -32.13 15.92
CA PRO A 110 16.65 -33.57 15.80
C PRO A 110 17.83 -34.29 15.13
N LEU A 111 18.47 -33.66 14.14
CA LEU A 111 19.63 -34.21 13.41
C LEU A 111 20.92 -34.16 14.24
N LEU A 112 21.11 -33.06 14.99
CA LEU A 112 22.20 -32.91 15.96
C LEU A 112 22.09 -33.94 17.08
N ALA A 113 20.88 -34.28 17.53
CA ALA A 113 20.68 -35.33 18.53
C ALA A 113 21.15 -36.71 18.00
N SER A 114 20.80 -37.07 16.76
CA SER A 114 21.24 -38.31 16.10
C SER A 114 22.76 -38.34 15.84
N ALA A 115 23.34 -37.24 15.37
CA ALA A 115 24.79 -37.12 15.15
C ALA A 115 25.59 -37.13 16.46
N THR A 116 25.04 -36.55 17.52
CA THR A 116 25.62 -36.58 18.88
C THR A 116 25.61 -37.98 19.44
N GLN A 117 24.52 -38.73 19.25
CA GLN A 117 24.41 -40.10 19.70
C GLN A 117 25.40 -41.02 18.96
N LEU A 118 25.59 -40.79 17.65
CA LEU A 118 26.59 -41.49 16.83
C LEU A 118 28.04 -41.13 17.24
N ALA A 119 28.31 -39.85 17.54
CA ALA A 119 29.62 -39.37 17.99
C ALA A 119 29.98 -39.90 19.40
N LEU A 120 29.02 -39.98 20.31
CA LEU A 120 29.19 -40.59 21.63
C LEU A 120 29.43 -42.11 21.52
N GLN A 121 28.76 -42.79 20.60
CA GLN A 121 29.03 -44.21 20.28
C GLN A 121 30.43 -44.40 19.70
N LEU A 122 30.83 -43.59 18.71
CA LEU A 122 32.16 -43.62 18.08
C LEU A 122 33.29 -43.31 19.08
N ASN A 123 33.10 -42.35 20.00
CA ASN A 123 34.09 -42.05 21.04
C ASN A 123 34.24 -43.21 22.04
N GLY A 124 33.14 -43.89 22.35
CA GLY A 124 33.14 -45.13 23.13
C GLY A 124 33.88 -46.27 22.43
N ASP A 125 33.60 -46.49 21.15
CA ASP A 125 34.17 -47.58 20.35
C ASP A 125 35.65 -47.35 19.96
N LEU A 126 36.07 -46.09 19.79
CA LEU A 126 37.48 -45.68 19.57
C LEU A 126 38.37 -45.99 20.78
N GLY A 127 37.84 -45.88 22.00
CA GLY A 127 38.52 -46.33 23.22
C GLY A 127 38.84 -47.83 23.18
N THR A 128 37.95 -48.61 22.58
CA THR A 128 38.08 -50.06 22.42
C THR A 128 39.05 -50.41 21.27
N LEU A 129 39.00 -49.70 20.14
CA LEU A 129 39.89 -49.87 18.98
C LEU A 129 41.37 -49.56 19.29
N ARG A 130 41.66 -48.61 20.18
CA ARG A 130 43.04 -48.28 20.62
C ARG A 130 43.78 -49.48 21.23
N SER A 131 43.05 -50.45 21.78
CA SER A 131 43.64 -51.64 22.39
C SER A 131 44.04 -52.74 21.40
N HIS A 132 43.68 -52.63 20.11
CA HIS A 132 43.84 -53.71 19.11
C HIS A 132 44.62 -53.34 17.84
N VAL A 133 45.18 -52.13 17.71
CA VAL A 133 45.97 -51.73 16.51
C VAL A 133 47.48 -51.70 16.83
N PRO A 134 48.33 -52.47 16.13
CA PRO A 134 49.78 -52.40 16.29
C PRO A 134 50.43 -51.35 15.38
N ALA A 135 51.15 -50.41 16.02
CA ALA A 135 52.48 -49.90 15.66
C ALA A 135 52.74 -49.14 14.33
N ALA A 136 51.88 -48.20 13.93
CA ALA A 136 52.28 -47.08 13.06
C ALA A 136 51.99 -45.73 13.76
N PRO A 137 53.03 -44.94 14.13
CA PRO A 137 52.87 -43.68 14.87
C PRO A 137 51.92 -42.68 14.20
N GLU A 138 51.90 -42.65 12.87
CA GLU A 138 51.07 -41.73 12.08
C GLU A 138 49.58 -42.06 12.19
N GLN A 139 49.20 -43.33 12.32
CA GLN A 139 47.80 -43.74 12.47
C GLN A 139 47.27 -43.49 13.88
N VAL A 140 48.12 -43.66 14.91
CA VAL A 140 47.79 -43.31 16.30
C VAL A 140 47.64 -41.80 16.45
N GLN A 141 48.53 -41.03 15.83
CA GLN A 141 48.47 -39.57 15.84
C GLN A 141 47.24 -39.05 15.10
N ALA A 142 46.82 -39.70 14.00
CA ALA A 142 45.58 -39.37 13.31
C ALA A 142 44.35 -39.65 14.17
N LEU A 143 44.30 -40.79 14.87
CA LEU A 143 43.21 -41.15 15.79
C LEU A 143 43.11 -40.20 17.00
N ASP A 144 44.25 -39.84 17.61
CA ASP A 144 44.29 -38.89 18.74
C ASP A 144 43.90 -37.47 18.29
N GLN A 145 44.33 -37.04 17.11
CA GLN A 145 43.93 -35.75 16.53
C GLN A 145 42.42 -35.70 16.24
N LEU A 146 41.87 -36.80 15.72
CA LEU A 146 40.44 -36.90 15.39
C LEU A 146 39.58 -36.92 16.65
N ARG A 147 40.04 -37.54 17.75
CA ARG A 147 39.38 -37.44 19.06
C ARG A 147 39.40 -36.01 19.62
N VAL A 148 40.54 -35.32 19.50
CA VAL A 148 40.69 -33.92 19.92
C VAL A 148 39.75 -33.01 19.13
N ASP A 149 39.58 -33.25 17.84
CA ASP A 149 38.71 -32.43 17.00
C ASP A 149 37.22 -32.73 17.22
N LEU A 150 36.87 -33.98 17.55
CA LEU A 150 35.52 -34.37 17.98
C LEU A 150 35.15 -33.77 19.35
N ASP A 151 36.08 -33.77 20.31
CA ASP A 151 35.90 -33.17 21.65
C ASP A 151 35.77 -31.64 21.55
N LYS A 152 36.56 -30.98 20.69
CA LYS A 152 36.42 -29.55 20.41
C LYS A 152 35.06 -29.23 19.79
N TRP A 153 34.57 -30.06 18.88
CA TRP A 153 33.26 -29.89 18.27
C TRP A 153 32.13 -30.01 19.29
N LEU A 154 32.17 -31.04 20.17
CA LEU A 154 31.20 -31.21 21.26
C LEU A 154 31.22 -30.01 22.24
N LEU A 155 32.42 -29.50 22.58
CA LEU A 155 32.59 -28.35 23.46
C LEU A 155 32.02 -27.05 22.86
N VAL A 156 32.29 -26.79 21.58
CA VAL A 156 31.79 -25.60 20.87
C VAL A 156 30.27 -25.67 20.70
N ARG A 157 29.70 -26.85 20.46
CA ARG A 157 28.25 -27.08 20.42
C ARG A 157 27.59 -26.81 21.77
N ASP A 158 28.12 -27.34 22.87
CA ASP A 158 27.53 -27.14 24.20
C ASP A 158 27.58 -25.68 24.66
N LEU A 159 28.61 -24.95 24.26
CA LEU A 159 28.72 -23.50 24.47
C LEU A 159 27.73 -22.68 23.62
N THR A 160 27.20 -23.23 22.53
CA THR A 160 26.34 -22.52 21.58
C THR A 160 24.88 -22.98 21.58
N ALA A 161 24.56 -24.13 22.19
CA ALA A 161 23.18 -24.61 22.40
C ALA A 161 22.34 -23.71 23.33
N GLN A 162 22.96 -22.75 24.01
CA GLN A 162 22.31 -21.70 24.81
C GLN A 162 22.06 -20.39 24.03
N SER A 163 22.54 -20.29 22.79
CA SER A 163 22.16 -19.21 21.88
C SER A 163 20.85 -19.62 21.24
N THR A 164 19.79 -18.95 21.64
CA THR A 164 18.53 -19.04 20.96
C THR A 164 18.57 -17.94 19.84
N GLY A 165 17.64 -17.80 18.90
CA GLY A 165 17.59 -16.56 18.07
C GLY A 165 16.72 -16.74 16.83
N PRO A 166 16.01 -15.71 16.34
CA PRO A 166 15.13 -15.85 15.19
C PRO A 166 15.92 -16.03 13.87
N ALA A 167 15.29 -16.73 12.93
CA ALA A 167 15.81 -17.28 11.66
C ALA A 167 16.97 -16.54 10.94
N TRP A 168 18.09 -17.27 10.81
CA TRP A 168 19.11 -17.34 9.73
C TRP A 168 19.68 -16.04 9.13
N SER A 169 20.68 -15.44 9.79
CA SER A 169 21.56 -14.43 9.19
C SER A 169 22.55 -15.03 8.17
N HIS A 170 23.05 -14.20 7.23
CA HIS A 170 24.08 -14.60 6.23
C HIS A 170 25.34 -15.22 6.87
N GLU A 171 25.70 -14.76 8.07
CA GLU A 171 26.82 -15.32 8.83
C GLU A 171 26.49 -16.67 9.46
N GLN A 172 25.24 -16.92 9.86
CA GLN A 172 24.80 -18.23 10.36
C GLN A 172 24.77 -19.25 9.22
N VAL A 173 24.22 -18.91 8.05
CA VAL A 173 24.26 -19.79 6.86
C VAL A 173 25.71 -20.10 6.44
N ALA A 174 26.59 -19.10 6.45
CA ALA A 174 28.00 -19.28 6.11
C ALA A 174 28.78 -20.08 7.16
N ARG A 175 28.36 -20.01 8.44
CA ARG A 175 28.93 -20.75 9.57
C ARG A 175 28.47 -22.20 9.55
N GLU A 176 27.18 -22.46 9.35
CA GLU A 176 26.64 -23.82 9.24
C GLU A 176 27.15 -24.54 7.99
N ALA A 177 27.28 -23.85 6.85
CA ALA A 177 27.94 -24.41 5.67
C ALA A 177 29.45 -24.66 5.88
N ARG A 178 30.09 -24.00 6.85
CA ARG A 178 31.48 -24.25 7.24
C ARG A 178 31.55 -25.46 8.18
N ASP A 179 30.65 -25.54 9.16
CA ASP A 179 30.58 -26.63 10.13
C ASP A 179 30.20 -27.96 9.45
N ALA A 180 29.27 -27.94 8.48
CA ALA A 180 28.95 -29.09 7.64
C ALA A 180 30.15 -29.59 6.83
N ARG A 181 30.99 -28.68 6.29
CA ARG A 181 32.22 -29.03 5.57
C ARG A 181 33.30 -29.61 6.46
N ILE A 182 33.42 -29.10 7.68
CA ILE A 182 34.37 -29.64 8.68
C ILE A 182 33.94 -31.04 9.09
N LEU A 183 32.64 -31.25 9.33
CA LEU A 183 32.07 -32.54 9.69
C LEU A 183 32.21 -33.57 8.56
N GLU A 184 31.93 -33.17 7.31
CA GLU A 184 32.15 -33.99 6.12
C GLU A 184 33.62 -34.39 5.96
N SER A 185 34.56 -33.45 6.15
CA SER A 185 36.00 -33.74 6.05
C SER A 185 36.47 -34.71 7.13
N ALA A 186 35.93 -34.60 8.35
CA ALA A 186 36.22 -35.52 9.45
C ALA A 186 35.66 -36.94 9.18
N LEU A 187 34.45 -37.04 8.62
CA LEU A 187 33.83 -38.32 8.23
C LEU A 187 34.56 -38.98 7.05
N GLN A 188 35.03 -38.19 6.09
CA GLN A 188 35.79 -38.66 4.92
C GLN A 188 37.19 -39.18 5.32
N ALA A 189 37.80 -38.56 6.34
CA ALA A 189 39.06 -39.05 6.92
C ALA A 189 38.91 -40.40 7.67
N LEU A 190 37.69 -40.75 8.11
CA LEU A 190 37.38 -42.02 8.76
C LEU A 190 37.14 -43.18 7.77
N GLN A 191 36.77 -42.89 6.52
CA GLN A 191 36.45 -43.92 5.51
C GLN A 191 37.55 -44.98 5.27
N PRO A 192 38.84 -44.62 5.15
CA PRO A 192 39.90 -45.62 4.93
C PRO A 192 40.12 -46.55 6.12
N LEU A 193 39.72 -46.13 7.32
CA LEU A 193 39.90 -46.87 8.57
C LEU A 193 38.76 -47.85 8.86
N LEU A 194 37.66 -47.79 8.09
CA LEU A 194 36.40 -48.51 8.33
C LEU A 194 36.04 -49.51 7.22
N VAL A 195 36.97 -49.76 6.29
CA VAL A 195 36.80 -50.67 5.14
C VAL A 195 36.44 -52.08 5.61
N GLY A 196 35.24 -52.55 5.24
CA GLY A 196 34.70 -53.87 5.62
C GLY A 196 33.71 -53.89 6.79
N SER A 197 33.36 -52.73 7.38
CA SER A 197 32.36 -52.63 8.45
C SER A 197 30.98 -52.18 7.93
N THR A 198 29.89 -52.68 8.52
CA THR A 198 28.51 -52.20 8.24
C THR A 198 28.26 -50.75 8.71
N LEU A 199 29.23 -50.19 9.45
CA LEU A 199 29.26 -48.79 9.83
C LEU A 199 29.65 -47.88 8.65
N LEU A 200 30.44 -48.39 7.70
CA LEU A 200 30.86 -47.64 6.52
C LEU A 200 29.66 -47.23 5.65
N ASP A 201 28.68 -48.12 5.48
CA ASP A 201 27.48 -47.82 4.70
C ASP A 201 26.63 -46.72 5.36
N ARG A 202 26.45 -46.78 6.68
CA ARG A 202 25.73 -45.74 7.44
C ARG A 202 26.48 -44.41 7.46
N LEU A 203 27.81 -44.46 7.42
CA LEU A 203 28.67 -43.27 7.32
C LEU A 203 28.56 -42.64 5.92
N ASN A 204 28.46 -43.47 4.88
CA ASN A 204 28.26 -43.04 3.50
C ASN A 204 26.89 -42.39 3.30
N ASP A 205 25.83 -42.93 3.91
CA ASP A 205 24.48 -42.35 3.87
C ASP A 205 24.44 -40.99 4.58
N ALA A 206 25.01 -40.90 5.79
CA ALA A 206 25.10 -39.63 6.53
C ALA A 206 25.94 -38.58 5.80
N GLN A 207 26.99 -39.02 5.09
CA GLN A 207 27.81 -38.15 4.24
C GLN A 207 27.01 -37.67 3.01
N ALA A 208 26.20 -38.53 2.39
CA ALA A 208 25.35 -38.17 1.26
C ALA A 208 24.28 -37.12 1.65
N ASP A 209 23.64 -37.29 2.81
CA ASP A 209 22.66 -36.34 3.35
C ASP A 209 23.31 -34.97 3.65
N LEU A 210 24.51 -34.97 4.25
CA LEU A 210 25.27 -33.75 4.53
C LEU A 210 25.71 -33.04 3.24
N VAL A 211 26.09 -33.80 2.22
CA VAL A 211 26.43 -33.27 0.88
C VAL A 211 25.20 -32.66 0.22
N GLN A 212 24.03 -33.29 0.32
CA GLN A 212 22.78 -32.76 -0.22
C GLN A 212 22.42 -31.44 0.46
N VAL A 213 22.42 -31.38 1.79
CA VAL A 213 22.11 -30.15 2.55
C VAL A 213 23.11 -29.03 2.23
N ARG A 214 24.41 -29.35 2.13
CA ARG A 214 25.43 -28.38 1.70
C ARG A 214 25.13 -27.86 0.30
N ASN A 215 24.72 -28.73 -0.63
CA ASN A 215 24.41 -28.34 -2.01
C ASN A 215 23.14 -27.48 -2.08
N GLU A 216 22.11 -27.78 -1.31
CA GLU A 216 20.88 -26.96 -1.21
C GLU A 216 21.20 -25.56 -0.65
N LEU A 217 22.00 -25.48 0.42
CA LEU A 217 22.48 -24.22 0.98
C LEU A 217 23.40 -23.43 0.02
N GLN A 218 24.10 -24.14 -0.88
CA GLN A 218 25.00 -23.56 -1.87
C GLN A 218 24.26 -23.19 -3.17
N GLU A 219 23.15 -23.86 -3.50
CA GLU A 219 22.22 -23.49 -4.58
C GLU A 219 21.43 -22.23 -4.22
N ASP A 220 20.94 -22.08 -2.99
CA ASP A 220 20.31 -20.82 -2.54
C ASP A 220 21.33 -19.65 -2.61
N ARG A 221 22.61 -19.94 -2.37
CA ARG A 221 23.71 -18.98 -2.57
C ARG A 221 24.02 -18.71 -4.06
N ASN A 222 23.96 -19.72 -4.93
CA ASN A 222 24.26 -19.60 -6.36
C ASN A 222 23.10 -18.98 -7.16
N ILE A 223 21.84 -19.25 -6.79
CA ILE A 223 20.65 -18.60 -7.37
C ILE A 223 20.72 -17.10 -7.08
N ARG A 224 21.07 -16.72 -5.85
CA ARG A 224 21.26 -15.30 -5.47
C ARG A 224 22.48 -14.67 -6.13
N ALA A 225 23.58 -15.41 -6.31
CA ALA A 225 24.78 -14.91 -7.00
C ALA A 225 24.62 -14.82 -8.53
N GLY A 226 23.84 -15.72 -9.15
CA GLY A 226 23.49 -15.69 -10.57
C GLY A 226 22.54 -14.54 -10.90
N LEU A 227 21.53 -14.30 -10.06
CA LEU A 227 20.69 -13.10 -10.14
C LEU A 227 21.52 -11.82 -9.99
N LEU A 228 22.53 -11.82 -9.11
CA LEU A 228 23.43 -10.67 -8.95
C LEU A 228 24.33 -10.47 -10.18
N ALA A 229 24.88 -11.55 -10.76
CA ALA A 229 25.74 -11.50 -11.94
C ALA A 229 24.99 -11.09 -13.22
N ASP A 230 23.76 -11.56 -13.42
CA ASP A 230 22.90 -11.15 -14.54
C ASP A 230 22.48 -9.67 -14.40
N THR A 231 22.22 -9.24 -13.16
CA THR A 231 21.93 -7.83 -12.85
C THR A 231 23.18 -6.95 -13.03
N GLU A 232 24.36 -7.43 -12.66
CA GLU A 232 25.66 -6.75 -12.87
C GLU A 232 26.05 -6.69 -14.35
N ALA A 233 25.75 -7.71 -15.17
CA ALA A 233 25.98 -7.71 -16.61
C ALA A 233 25.05 -6.73 -17.34
N LEU A 234 23.77 -6.66 -16.93
CA LEU A 234 22.82 -5.65 -17.41
C LEU A 234 23.22 -4.22 -16.99
N LEU A 235 23.72 -4.04 -15.77
CA LEU A 235 24.29 -2.78 -15.28
C LEU A 235 25.60 -2.41 -15.99
N ALA A 236 26.43 -3.38 -16.36
CA ALA A 236 27.66 -3.18 -17.13
C ALA A 236 27.36 -2.73 -18.58
N GLN A 237 26.36 -3.31 -19.23
CA GLN A 237 25.90 -2.86 -20.55
C GLN A 237 25.28 -1.45 -20.49
N ALA A 238 24.50 -1.16 -19.44
CA ALA A 238 23.93 0.16 -19.20
C ALA A 238 24.99 1.23 -18.85
N SER A 239 26.07 0.85 -18.15
CA SER A 239 27.18 1.74 -17.82
C SER A 239 28.16 1.93 -18.98
N ALA A 240 28.38 0.95 -19.85
CA ALA A 240 29.13 1.13 -21.09
C ALA A 240 28.43 2.13 -22.04
N ALA A 241 27.11 2.03 -22.18
CA ALA A 241 26.31 3.00 -22.94
C ALA A 241 26.31 4.41 -22.31
N ARG A 242 26.50 4.49 -20.98
CA ARG A 242 26.66 5.75 -20.24
C ARG A 242 28.07 6.35 -20.37
N VAL A 243 29.11 5.52 -20.43
CA VAL A 243 30.51 5.94 -20.67
C VAL A 243 30.69 6.48 -22.10
N GLU A 244 30.00 5.91 -23.09
CA GLU A 244 29.97 6.43 -24.46
C GLU A 244 29.28 7.81 -24.53
N ALA A 245 28.26 8.03 -23.70
CA ALA A 245 27.61 9.33 -23.53
C ALA A 245 28.51 10.35 -22.78
N ASP A 246 29.28 9.91 -21.77
CA ASP A 246 30.20 10.76 -21.01
C ASP A 246 31.45 11.18 -21.82
N GLN A 247 31.92 10.37 -22.77
CA GLN A 247 33.01 10.76 -23.67
C GLN A 247 32.63 11.92 -24.62
N SER A 248 31.33 12.09 -24.92
CA SER A 248 30.83 13.26 -25.67
C SER A 248 30.75 14.53 -24.80
N VAL A 249 30.53 14.38 -23.49
CA VAL A 249 30.50 15.49 -22.51
C VAL A 249 31.92 16.01 -22.20
N GLY A 250 32.93 15.13 -22.23
CA GLY A 250 34.35 15.49 -22.06
C GLY A 250 34.91 16.48 -23.10
N ALA A 251 34.34 16.53 -24.30
CA ALA A 251 34.71 17.54 -25.30
C ALA A 251 34.12 18.93 -24.98
N THR A 252 32.99 18.99 -24.28
CA THR A 252 32.31 20.25 -23.90
C THR A 252 32.97 20.90 -22.68
N LEU A 253 33.57 20.09 -21.78
CA LEU A 253 34.25 20.58 -20.58
C LEU A 253 35.64 21.19 -20.87
N ARG A 254 36.34 20.75 -21.93
CA ARG A 254 37.61 21.40 -22.35
C ARG A 254 37.40 22.83 -22.86
N LEU A 255 36.25 23.12 -23.47
CA LEU A 255 35.86 24.48 -23.89
C LEU A 255 35.57 25.40 -22.69
N GLY A 256 35.09 24.84 -21.58
CA GLY A 256 34.80 25.59 -20.34
C GLY A 256 36.07 26.03 -19.59
N ALA A 257 37.14 25.23 -19.66
CA ALA A 257 38.42 25.55 -19.01
C ALA A 257 39.18 26.69 -19.72
N GLU A 258 39.03 26.86 -21.03
CA GLU A 258 39.59 28.02 -21.76
C GLU A 258 38.86 29.33 -21.43
N ILE A 259 37.57 29.28 -21.09
CA ILE A 259 36.75 30.47 -20.78
C ILE A 259 37.07 31.04 -19.38
N VAL A 260 37.47 30.19 -18.42
CA VAL A 260 37.84 30.62 -17.06
C VAL A 260 39.20 31.32 -17.02
N ASN A 261 40.10 31.03 -17.96
CA ASN A 261 41.36 31.77 -18.14
C ASN A 261 41.19 33.17 -18.76
N LEU A 262 40.00 33.51 -19.26
CA LEU A 262 39.73 34.79 -19.93
C LEU A 262 39.09 35.87 -19.04
N MET A 263 38.78 35.60 -17.76
CA MET A 263 38.17 36.62 -16.87
C MET A 263 38.85 36.67 -15.49
N GLY A 264 39.50 37.81 -15.20
CA GLY A 264 40.52 38.01 -14.17
C GLY A 264 40.13 37.99 -12.67
N ALA A 265 41.20 37.99 -11.87
CA ALA A 265 41.41 37.70 -10.43
C ALA A 265 40.75 38.68 -9.40
N PRO A 266 40.89 38.47 -8.05
CA PRO A 266 41.65 37.42 -7.34
C PRO A 266 40.90 36.69 -6.19
N ALA A 267 41.02 35.37 -6.15
CA ALA A 267 40.69 34.52 -5.00
C ALA A 267 41.95 33.92 -4.34
N GLY A 268 43.06 34.68 -4.33
CA GLY A 268 44.34 34.23 -3.76
C GLY A 268 44.34 34.11 -2.23
N ALA A 269 43.45 34.81 -1.52
CA ALA A 269 43.48 34.87 -0.05
C ALA A 269 42.66 33.78 0.67
N LYS A 270 41.97 32.88 -0.05
CA LYS A 270 41.19 31.79 0.55
C LYS A 270 41.74 30.38 0.28
N LEU A 271 42.70 30.24 -0.64
CA LEU A 271 43.35 28.95 -0.90
C LEU A 271 44.46 28.62 0.10
N ASP A 272 45.21 29.62 0.59
CA ASP A 272 46.29 29.36 1.55
C ASP A 272 45.79 29.03 2.97
N ALA A 273 44.53 29.35 3.30
CA ALA A 273 43.90 28.93 4.57
C ALA A 273 43.41 27.47 4.54
N LEU A 274 43.33 26.83 3.37
CA LEU A 274 42.92 25.43 3.20
C LEU A 274 44.11 24.50 2.90
N ALA A 275 45.28 25.08 2.64
CA ALA A 275 46.57 24.38 2.51
C ALA A 275 47.38 24.48 3.82
N GLY A 276 46.78 24.04 4.93
CA GLY A 276 47.49 23.80 6.19
C GLY A 276 48.06 22.39 6.22
N THR A 277 49.36 22.33 5.94
CA THR A 277 50.40 21.29 6.07
C THR A 277 50.13 20.03 6.93
N ASP A 278 50.50 18.90 6.31
CA ASP A 278 51.10 17.65 6.82
C ASP A 278 50.59 16.98 8.10
N ASP A 279 50.20 15.70 7.94
CA ASP A 279 50.62 14.61 8.83
C ASP A 279 50.35 13.22 8.18
N GLY A 280 51.36 12.69 7.49
CA GLY A 280 51.75 11.26 7.54
C GLY A 280 50.77 10.15 7.11
N GLN A 281 49.73 10.41 6.32
CA GLN A 281 48.75 9.37 5.94
C GLN A 281 49.03 8.74 4.56
N PRO A 282 48.82 7.41 4.38
CA PRO A 282 49.06 6.70 3.11
C PRO A 282 48.25 7.25 1.93
N ALA A 283 48.80 7.16 0.72
CA ALA A 283 48.17 7.63 -0.53
C ALA A 283 46.75 7.10 -0.75
N ASP A 284 46.46 5.89 -0.26
CA ASP A 284 45.15 5.25 -0.35
C ASP A 284 44.07 5.97 0.46
N VAL A 285 44.44 6.54 1.62
CA VAL A 285 43.54 7.32 2.49
C VAL A 285 43.26 8.69 1.87
N GLN A 286 44.25 9.30 1.20
CA GLN A 286 44.04 10.53 0.44
C GLN A 286 43.14 10.29 -0.78
N LEU A 287 43.31 9.16 -1.48
CA LEU A 287 42.49 8.76 -2.61
C LEU A 287 41.04 8.45 -2.19
N GLN A 288 40.84 7.81 -1.03
CA GLN A 288 39.52 7.55 -0.46
C GLN A 288 38.81 8.84 -0.03
N ARG A 289 39.54 9.79 0.55
CA ARG A 289 38.99 11.09 0.94
C ARG A 289 38.64 11.96 -0.27
N LEU A 290 39.42 11.87 -1.36
CA LEU A 290 39.11 12.49 -2.65
C LEU A 290 37.89 11.83 -3.32
N ARG A 291 37.77 10.50 -3.27
CA ARG A 291 36.59 9.75 -3.78
C ARG A 291 35.32 10.10 -3.02
N LEU A 292 35.38 10.20 -1.69
CA LEU A 292 34.24 10.60 -0.86
C LEU A 292 33.83 12.05 -1.12
N ARG A 293 34.78 12.96 -1.40
CA ARG A 293 34.48 14.33 -1.81
C ARG A 293 33.86 14.42 -3.21
N LEU A 294 34.32 13.60 -4.16
CA LEU A 294 33.70 13.50 -5.49
C LEU A 294 32.26 12.96 -5.40
N LEU A 295 32.01 11.94 -4.57
CA LEU A 295 30.67 11.41 -4.31
C LEU A 295 29.75 12.44 -3.62
N ALA A 296 30.27 13.23 -2.68
CA ALA A 296 29.51 14.30 -2.04
C ALA A 296 29.18 15.43 -3.03
N MET A 297 30.11 15.81 -3.90
CA MET A 297 29.86 16.81 -4.95
C MET A 297 28.88 16.30 -6.02
N ASP A 298 28.90 15.00 -6.34
CA ASP A 298 27.95 14.39 -7.29
C ASP A 298 26.53 14.34 -6.70
N GLN A 299 26.41 14.09 -5.39
CA GLN A 299 25.15 14.16 -4.65
C GLN A 299 24.62 15.59 -4.51
N GLU A 300 25.49 16.58 -4.28
CA GLU A 300 25.12 18.00 -4.32
C GLU A 300 24.71 18.44 -5.73
N LEU A 301 25.37 17.93 -6.77
CA LEU A 301 25.01 18.19 -8.16
C LEU A 301 23.64 17.57 -8.48
N ASP A 302 23.37 16.35 -8.02
CA ASP A 302 22.08 15.69 -8.20
C ASP A 302 20.95 16.36 -7.42
N ALA A 303 21.21 16.79 -6.18
CA ALA A 303 20.28 17.59 -5.39
C ALA A 303 20.02 18.96 -6.05
N PHE A 304 21.06 19.60 -6.57
CA PHE A 304 20.96 20.84 -7.34
C PHE A 304 20.18 20.64 -8.63
N GLN A 305 20.36 19.52 -9.34
CA GLN A 305 19.64 19.19 -10.57
C GLN A 305 18.17 18.82 -10.34
N ARG A 306 17.84 18.28 -9.16
CA ARG A 306 16.46 17.97 -8.75
C ARG A 306 15.75 19.16 -8.11
N SER A 307 16.50 20.20 -7.74
CA SER A 307 15.95 21.43 -7.17
C SER A 307 14.98 22.13 -8.12
N THR A 308 13.97 22.78 -7.53
CA THR A 308 12.94 23.57 -8.24
C THR A 308 13.56 24.69 -9.07
N SER A 309 14.62 25.35 -8.59
CA SER A 309 15.37 26.38 -9.31
C SER A 309 16.06 25.85 -10.58
N TRP A 310 16.60 24.63 -10.57
CA TRP A 310 17.15 24.01 -11.77
C TRP A 310 16.08 23.61 -12.78
N ARG A 311 14.95 23.06 -12.32
CA ARG A 311 13.81 22.69 -13.19
C ARG A 311 13.16 23.93 -13.83
N ILE A 312 13.06 25.05 -13.08
CA ILE A 312 12.48 26.33 -13.54
C ILE A 312 13.40 27.04 -14.55
N THR A 313 14.73 26.96 -14.40
CA THR A 313 15.68 27.59 -15.33
C THR A 313 15.94 26.78 -16.61
N ARG A 314 15.41 25.56 -16.72
CA ARG A 314 15.60 24.65 -17.86
C ARG A 314 15.23 25.29 -19.22
N PRO A 315 14.12 26.04 -19.37
CA PRO A 315 13.79 26.72 -20.63
C PRO A 315 14.80 27.81 -20.99
N MET A 316 15.28 28.59 -20.02
CA MET A 316 16.27 29.64 -20.23
C MET A 316 17.65 29.07 -20.59
N ARG A 317 18.00 27.90 -20.09
CA ARG A 317 19.24 27.19 -20.44
C ARG A 317 19.20 26.60 -21.85
N VAL A 318 18.03 26.14 -22.31
CA VAL A 318 17.81 25.74 -23.72
C VAL A 318 17.88 26.96 -24.64
N ILE A 319 17.23 28.08 -24.29
CA ILE A 319 17.31 29.34 -25.05
C ILE A 319 18.75 29.88 -25.11
N ARG A 320 19.49 29.83 -24.00
CA ARG A 320 20.91 30.24 -23.93
C ARG A 320 21.81 29.33 -24.79
N ARG A 321 21.60 28.01 -24.78
CA ARG A 321 22.30 27.05 -25.65
C ARG A 321 21.98 27.27 -27.14
N PHE A 322 20.73 27.59 -27.47
CA PHE A 322 20.30 27.88 -28.84
C PHE A 322 20.87 29.21 -29.36
N LEU A 323 21.02 30.22 -28.49
CA LEU A 323 21.66 31.49 -28.80
C LEU A 323 23.19 31.39 -28.93
N SER A 324 23.83 30.47 -28.19
CA SER A 324 25.29 30.29 -28.22
C SER A 324 25.77 29.32 -29.30
N SER A 325 24.95 28.36 -29.75
CA SER A 325 25.35 27.38 -30.79
C SER A 325 24.16 26.87 -31.64
N PRO A 326 23.57 27.72 -32.49
CA PRO A 326 22.30 27.44 -33.17
C PRO A 326 22.33 26.22 -34.13
N MET A 327 23.45 26.00 -34.83
CA MET A 327 23.57 24.95 -35.85
C MET A 327 23.73 23.53 -35.27
N GLN A 328 24.12 23.41 -34.00
CA GLN A 328 24.34 22.12 -33.33
C GLN A 328 23.02 21.55 -32.78
N GLU A 329 22.14 22.41 -32.29
CA GLU A 329 20.78 22.06 -31.86
C GLU A 329 19.89 21.64 -33.05
N LEU A 330 19.98 22.37 -34.18
CA LEU A 330 19.27 22.02 -35.41
C LEU A 330 19.61 20.63 -35.98
N ARG A 331 20.80 20.09 -35.67
CA ARG A 331 21.22 18.73 -36.07
C ARG A 331 20.67 17.61 -35.18
N ASN A 332 20.31 17.91 -33.93
CA ASN A 332 19.81 16.93 -32.96
C ASN A 332 18.29 16.70 -33.04
N ILE A 333 17.58 17.48 -33.86
CA ILE A 333 16.14 17.32 -34.09
C ILE A 333 15.95 16.31 -35.22
N GLY A 334 15.78 15.03 -34.86
CA GLY A 334 15.32 14.00 -35.78
C GLY A 334 13.89 14.26 -36.27
N LYS A 335 13.53 13.74 -37.46
CA LYS A 335 12.25 13.99 -38.17
C LYS A 335 10.96 13.56 -37.42
N HIS A 336 11.03 13.11 -36.17
CA HIS A 336 9.90 12.55 -35.40
C HIS A 336 9.74 13.17 -34.00
N ALA A 337 10.14 14.43 -33.79
CA ALA A 337 10.06 15.07 -32.48
C ALA A 337 8.59 15.32 -32.01
N PRO A 338 8.27 15.12 -30.71
CA PRO A 338 6.96 15.37 -30.11
C PRO A 338 6.42 16.79 -30.34
N ARG A 339 5.08 16.96 -30.37
CA ARG A 339 4.41 18.27 -30.60
C ARG A 339 4.88 19.39 -29.65
N SER A 340 5.25 19.07 -28.42
CA SER A 340 5.78 20.01 -27.43
C SER A 340 7.14 20.61 -27.83
N VAL A 341 7.99 19.81 -28.47
CA VAL A 341 9.30 20.25 -28.98
C VAL A 341 9.11 21.15 -30.20
N GLN A 342 8.23 20.77 -31.14
CA GLN A 342 7.91 21.60 -32.31
C GLN A 342 7.29 22.96 -31.94
N ALA A 343 6.47 23.01 -30.89
CA ALA A 343 5.90 24.24 -30.37
C ALA A 343 6.97 25.17 -29.77
N ALA A 344 7.94 24.61 -29.03
CA ALA A 344 9.08 25.36 -28.49
C ALA A 344 10.00 25.88 -29.61
N THR A 345 10.22 25.10 -30.69
CA THR A 345 11.02 25.54 -31.85
C THR A 345 10.33 26.69 -32.61
N ARG A 346 9.01 26.63 -32.79
CA ARG A 346 8.24 27.73 -33.42
C ARG A 346 8.22 28.99 -32.56
N PHE A 347 8.12 28.84 -31.24
CA PHE A 347 8.22 29.95 -30.28
C PHE A 347 9.61 30.63 -30.33
N GLY A 348 10.68 29.85 -30.36
CA GLY A 348 12.07 30.35 -30.47
C GLY A 348 12.33 31.08 -31.79
N ILE A 349 11.93 30.50 -32.93
CA ILE A 349 12.08 31.11 -34.26
C ILE A 349 11.24 32.40 -34.37
N ARG A 350 10.02 32.43 -33.83
CA ARG A 350 9.14 33.62 -33.85
C ARG A 350 9.71 34.77 -33.01
N THR A 351 10.26 34.47 -31.85
CA THR A 351 10.82 35.47 -30.92
C THR A 351 12.15 36.03 -31.44
N LEU A 352 12.99 35.20 -32.08
CA LEU A 352 14.22 35.63 -32.75
C LEU A 352 13.96 36.52 -33.99
N ARG A 353 12.89 36.25 -34.74
CA ARG A 353 12.55 37.02 -35.96
C ARG A 353 11.95 38.41 -35.67
N ASN A 354 11.26 38.55 -34.52
CA ASN A 354 10.53 39.77 -34.18
C ASN A 354 11.24 40.63 -33.10
N GLY A 355 12.34 40.15 -32.53
CA GLY A 355 13.17 40.88 -31.56
C GLY A 355 12.49 41.23 -30.23
N ARG A 356 11.23 40.83 -30.01
CA ARG A 356 10.43 41.10 -28.81
C ARG A 356 9.45 39.95 -28.54
N LEU A 357 9.15 39.73 -27.25
CA LEU A 357 8.11 38.80 -26.79
C LEU A 357 6.72 39.36 -27.07
N ASP A 358 5.81 38.51 -27.58
CA ASP A 358 4.41 38.85 -27.84
C ASP A 358 3.65 39.09 -26.51
N PRO A 359 2.68 40.01 -26.47
CA PRO A 359 1.89 40.29 -25.26
C PRO A 359 1.21 39.07 -24.64
N SER A 360 0.77 38.11 -25.46
CA SER A 360 0.12 36.87 -25.00
C SER A 360 1.08 35.92 -24.26
N ASP A 361 2.35 35.91 -24.67
CA ASP A 361 3.42 35.11 -24.07
C ASP A 361 3.93 35.77 -22.77
N ARG A 362 3.88 37.11 -22.70
CA ARG A 362 4.18 37.90 -21.50
C ARG A 362 3.17 37.63 -20.37
N ALA A 363 1.90 37.46 -20.71
CA ALA A 363 0.84 37.14 -19.76
C ALA A 363 1.00 35.73 -19.15
N ARG A 364 1.41 34.74 -19.96
CA ARG A 364 1.70 33.37 -19.49
C ARG A 364 2.92 33.31 -18.55
N LEU A 365 3.96 34.07 -18.83
CA LEU A 365 5.14 34.17 -17.96
C LEU A 365 4.84 34.89 -16.64
N ALA A 366 3.93 35.87 -16.62
CA ALA A 366 3.50 36.55 -15.41
C ALA A 366 2.72 35.63 -14.44
N GLN A 367 1.98 34.63 -14.95
CA GLN A 367 1.32 33.61 -14.12
C GLN A 367 2.31 32.63 -13.47
N ILE A 368 3.48 32.40 -14.08
CA ILE A 368 4.52 31.48 -13.56
C ILE A 368 5.41 32.16 -12.50
N ILE A 369 5.49 33.49 -12.51
CA ILE A 369 6.35 34.30 -11.61
C ILE A 369 5.54 34.89 -10.43
N SER A 370 4.23 34.68 -10.39
CA SER A 370 3.45 35.03 -9.20
C SER A 370 3.83 34.09 -8.06
N PRO A 371 4.26 34.59 -6.89
CA PRO A 371 4.56 33.73 -5.76
C PRO A 371 3.30 32.95 -5.39
N SER A 372 3.43 31.63 -5.21
CA SER A 372 2.40 30.83 -4.56
C SER A 372 1.97 31.55 -3.27
N PRO A 373 0.67 31.62 -2.96
CA PRO A 373 0.23 32.23 -1.72
C PRO A 373 0.99 31.54 -0.59
N LYS A 374 1.69 32.33 0.22
CA LYS A 374 2.27 31.85 1.47
C LYS A 374 1.10 31.29 2.26
N VAL A 375 0.99 29.96 2.34
CA VAL A 375 0.19 29.32 3.37
C VAL A 375 0.82 29.79 4.66
N THR A 376 0.13 30.73 5.29
CA THR A 376 0.48 31.16 6.63
C THR A 376 0.06 29.97 7.47
N VAL A 377 1.00 29.18 7.97
CA VAL A 377 0.71 28.21 9.02
C VAL A 377 0.26 29.06 10.20
N GLY A 378 -1.05 29.25 10.30
CA GLY A 378 -1.69 29.75 11.50
C GLY A 378 -1.33 28.81 12.65
N ASP A 379 -1.21 29.39 13.84
CA ASP A 379 -1.01 28.73 15.13
C ASP A 379 -1.47 27.25 15.13
N PRO A 380 -0.56 26.26 15.31
CA PRO A 380 -0.92 24.84 15.38
C PRO A 380 -1.86 24.51 16.56
N LEU A 381 -2.07 25.46 17.47
CA LEU A 381 -2.98 25.39 18.62
C LEU A 381 -4.15 26.38 18.53
N GLY A 382 -4.35 27.03 17.38
CA GLY A 382 -5.59 27.74 17.12
C GLY A 382 -6.73 26.74 17.20
N PHE A 383 -7.58 26.84 18.23
CA PHE A 383 -8.84 26.11 18.27
C PHE A 383 -9.63 26.54 17.03
N VAL A 384 -9.59 25.73 15.97
CA VAL A 384 -10.47 25.92 14.82
C VAL A 384 -11.88 25.80 15.37
N ASP A 385 -12.63 26.89 15.27
CA ASP A 385 -13.97 26.96 15.82
C ASP A 385 -14.93 26.19 14.91
N TYR A 386 -15.27 24.97 15.33
CA TYR A 386 -16.25 24.13 14.67
C TYR A 386 -17.67 24.30 15.26
N SER A 387 -17.92 25.31 16.10
CA SER A 387 -19.24 25.54 16.72
C SER A 387 -20.36 25.79 15.71
N HIS A 388 -20.01 26.24 14.50
CA HIS A 388 -20.94 26.43 13.39
C HIS A 388 -21.36 25.12 12.69
N LEU A 389 -20.67 24.01 12.95
CA LEU A 389 -20.97 22.71 12.36
C LEU A 389 -22.05 21.97 13.16
N PRO A 390 -22.74 20.98 12.55
CA PRO A 390 -23.72 20.15 13.26
C PRO A 390 -23.13 19.50 14.52
N THR A 391 -23.99 19.27 15.51
CA THR A 391 -23.59 18.61 16.76
C THR A 391 -23.35 17.12 16.50
N LEU A 392 -22.21 16.62 16.95
CA LEU A 392 -21.87 15.20 16.91
C LEU A 392 -22.37 14.50 18.18
N ALA A 393 -22.87 13.28 18.02
CA ALA A 393 -23.03 12.37 19.14
C ALA A 393 -21.68 12.18 19.85
N ALA A 394 -21.73 12.00 21.18
CA ALA A 394 -20.52 11.73 21.95
C ALA A 394 -19.83 10.49 21.40
N ALA A 395 -18.52 10.59 21.17
CA ALA A 395 -17.70 9.46 20.82
C ALA A 395 -17.72 8.48 22.00
N ASP A 396 -18.26 7.27 21.79
CA ASP A 396 -18.08 6.18 22.75
C ASP A 396 -16.64 5.69 22.62
N ALA A 397 -15.92 5.65 23.74
CA ALA A 397 -14.51 5.25 23.81
C ALA A 397 -14.24 3.84 23.25
N ASN A 398 -15.28 2.99 23.20
CA ASN A 398 -15.21 1.65 22.60
C ASN A 398 -15.75 1.58 21.17
N SER A 399 -16.41 2.63 20.66
CA SER A 399 -16.97 2.64 19.31
C SER A 399 -15.94 3.11 18.27
N THR A 400 -15.96 2.47 17.11
CA THR A 400 -15.17 2.88 15.94
C THR A 400 -16.01 3.82 15.09
N ASP A 401 -15.45 4.95 14.67
CA ASP A 401 -16.09 5.81 13.67
C ASP A 401 -15.92 5.21 12.28
N VAL A 402 -16.99 5.20 11.48
CA VAL A 402 -16.97 4.64 10.13
C VAL A 402 -16.95 5.76 9.11
N PHE A 403 -15.97 5.72 8.22
CA PHE A 403 -15.88 6.60 7.05
C PHE A 403 -16.24 5.77 5.82
N VAL A 404 -17.45 6.00 5.29
CA VAL A 404 -17.92 5.33 4.07
C VAL A 404 -17.42 6.14 2.89
N TRP A 405 -16.41 5.62 2.20
CA TRP A 405 -15.84 6.24 1.00
C TRP A 405 -16.66 5.83 -0.22
N ALA A 406 -17.73 6.60 -0.45
CA ALA A 406 -18.85 6.16 -1.25
C ALA A 406 -18.58 6.21 -2.74
N VAL A 407 -19.20 5.28 -3.46
CA VAL A 407 -19.21 5.28 -4.93
C VAL A 407 -20.22 6.26 -5.49
N ILE A 408 -21.31 6.58 -4.76
CA ILE A 408 -22.38 7.49 -5.17
C ILE A 408 -22.68 8.55 -4.10
N ASP A 409 -23.24 9.68 -4.52
CA ASP A 409 -23.75 10.70 -3.61
C ASP A 409 -25.03 10.22 -2.89
N TRP A 410 -25.22 10.67 -1.65
CA TRP A 410 -26.38 10.30 -0.83
C TRP A 410 -27.71 10.62 -1.53
N ASN A 411 -27.79 11.81 -2.13
CA ASN A 411 -29.01 12.36 -2.74
C ASN A 411 -29.23 11.88 -4.17
N PHE A 412 -28.41 10.94 -4.66
CA PHE A 412 -28.59 10.35 -5.98
C PHE A 412 -29.74 9.33 -5.97
N ARG A 413 -29.41 8.03 -5.88
CA ARG A 413 -30.37 6.94 -5.79
C ARG A 413 -30.05 6.15 -4.54
N VAL A 414 -31.05 5.93 -3.70
CA VAL A 414 -30.89 5.10 -2.50
C VAL A 414 -30.56 3.68 -2.94
N GLN A 415 -29.40 3.20 -2.53
CA GLN A 415 -28.85 1.89 -2.84
C GLN A 415 -28.12 1.33 -1.60
N ARG A 416 -27.47 0.19 -1.78
CA ARG A 416 -26.68 -0.49 -0.75
C ARG A 416 -25.75 0.44 0.06
N PRO A 417 -25.01 1.41 -0.53
CA PRO A 417 -24.17 2.33 0.24
C PRO A 417 -24.89 3.07 1.36
N GLN A 418 -26.05 3.65 1.06
CA GLN A 418 -26.84 4.39 2.03
C GLN A 418 -27.44 3.44 3.08
N HIS A 419 -27.96 2.28 2.67
CA HIS A 419 -28.52 1.28 3.59
C HIS A 419 -27.49 0.77 4.59
N LEU A 420 -26.25 0.48 4.14
CA LEU A 420 -25.16 0.06 5.04
C LEU A 420 -24.77 1.19 6.00
N ALA A 421 -24.66 2.42 5.51
CA ALA A 421 -24.36 3.57 6.37
C ALA A 421 -25.43 3.79 7.45
N MET A 422 -26.72 3.71 7.10
CA MET A 422 -27.83 3.77 8.05
C MET A 422 -27.78 2.63 9.07
N ALA A 423 -27.53 1.40 8.62
CA ALA A 423 -27.46 0.23 9.50
C ALA A 423 -26.31 0.34 10.51
N LEU A 424 -25.14 0.83 10.07
CA LEU A 424 -23.99 1.06 10.94
C LEU A 424 -24.26 2.18 11.95
N ALA A 425 -24.90 3.28 11.53
CA ALA A 425 -25.32 4.34 12.44
C ALA A 425 -26.33 3.84 13.49
N ALA A 426 -27.31 3.02 13.07
CA ALA A 426 -28.28 2.39 13.96
C ALA A 426 -27.65 1.41 14.97
N LYS A 427 -26.45 0.88 14.68
CA LYS A 427 -25.63 0.10 15.63
C LYS A 427 -24.82 0.96 16.60
N GLY A 428 -24.95 2.28 16.53
CA GLY A 428 -24.36 3.24 17.47
C GLY A 428 -23.08 3.91 16.98
N HIS A 429 -22.55 3.51 15.81
CA HIS A 429 -21.37 4.15 15.21
C HIS A 429 -21.69 5.56 14.74
N ARG A 430 -20.70 6.47 14.82
CA ARG A 430 -20.76 7.69 13.99
C ARG A 430 -20.27 7.32 12.59
N VAL A 431 -21.05 7.69 11.60
CA VAL A 431 -20.86 7.34 10.21
C VAL A 431 -20.74 8.63 9.40
N PHE A 432 -19.58 8.80 8.77
CA PHE A 432 -19.28 9.89 7.87
C PHE A 432 -19.29 9.35 6.45
N TYR A 433 -20.40 9.59 5.74
CA TYR A 433 -20.58 9.21 4.35
C TYR A 433 -19.87 10.22 3.44
N ILE A 434 -18.67 9.87 3.00
CA ILE A 434 -17.87 10.71 2.11
C ILE A 434 -18.41 10.57 0.69
N SER A 435 -19.07 11.62 0.20
CA SER A 435 -19.66 11.66 -1.13
C SER A 435 -18.59 11.63 -2.23
N ASN A 436 -18.95 11.05 -3.38
CA ASN A 436 -18.17 11.12 -4.62
C ASN A 436 -18.22 12.51 -5.30
N ASN A 437 -19.08 13.42 -4.82
CA ASN A 437 -19.13 14.79 -5.27
C ASN A 437 -18.25 15.67 -4.37
N PHE A 438 -17.25 16.32 -4.97
CA PHE A 438 -16.43 17.31 -4.28
C PHE A 438 -17.09 18.70 -4.31
N VAL A 439 -16.73 19.54 -3.34
CA VAL A 439 -16.94 20.99 -3.45
C VAL A 439 -15.78 21.57 -4.28
N ASP A 440 -16.09 22.26 -5.38
CA ASP A 440 -15.07 22.91 -6.22
C ASP A 440 -14.45 24.10 -5.49
N ALA A 441 -13.41 23.82 -4.72
CA ALA A 441 -12.67 24.80 -3.94
C ALA A 441 -11.20 24.39 -3.82
N SER A 442 -10.29 25.37 -3.94
CA SER A 442 -8.85 25.13 -3.77
C SER A 442 -8.39 25.11 -2.32
N GLU A 443 -9.18 25.69 -1.41
CA GLU A 443 -8.89 25.71 0.02
C GLU A 443 -9.36 24.41 0.67
N ALA A 444 -8.51 23.85 1.53
CA ALA A 444 -8.82 22.65 2.30
C ALA A 444 -10.05 22.88 3.19
N GLY A 445 -10.98 21.93 3.18
CA GLY A 445 -12.23 22.03 3.93
C GLY A 445 -13.24 20.99 3.49
N PHE A 446 -14.45 21.11 4.02
CA PHE A 446 -15.55 20.22 3.69
C PHE A 446 -16.89 20.90 3.92
N LYS A 447 -17.92 20.42 3.22
CA LYS A 447 -19.32 20.66 3.54
C LYS A 447 -19.87 19.42 4.24
N VAL A 448 -20.72 19.61 5.24
CA VAL A 448 -21.38 18.52 5.97
C VAL A 448 -22.87 18.78 6.09
N GLU A 449 -23.65 17.70 5.98
CA GLU A 449 -25.09 17.68 6.15
C GLU A 449 -25.46 16.55 7.12
N PRO A 450 -26.20 16.81 8.21
CA PRO A 450 -26.75 15.76 9.05
C PRO A 450 -27.86 15.01 8.31
N LEU A 451 -27.79 13.69 8.33
CA LEU A 451 -28.75 12.82 7.67
C LEU A 451 -29.72 12.16 8.66
N ASP A 452 -29.45 12.33 9.95
CA ASP A 452 -30.31 11.90 11.05
C ASP A 452 -30.30 12.91 12.21
N ASP A 453 -31.29 12.78 13.09
CA ASP A 453 -31.40 13.61 14.30
C ASP A 453 -30.52 13.09 15.46
N SER A 454 -29.89 11.91 15.29
CA SER A 454 -29.10 11.28 16.35
C SER A 454 -27.69 11.88 16.46
N GLY A 455 -27.27 12.69 15.48
CA GLY A 455 -25.93 13.24 15.40
C GLY A 455 -24.89 12.17 15.09
N ARG A 456 -25.28 11.08 14.43
CA ARG A 456 -24.38 9.96 14.09
C ARG A 456 -24.21 9.78 12.61
N LEU A 457 -25.16 10.18 11.76
CA LEU A 457 -25.07 9.96 10.32
C LEU A 457 -24.94 11.29 9.58
N PHE A 458 -23.88 11.43 8.80
CA PHE A 458 -23.58 12.66 8.08
C PHE A 458 -23.16 12.37 6.65
N GLN A 459 -23.64 13.18 5.70
CA GLN A 459 -23.01 13.30 4.39
C GLN A 459 -21.90 14.33 4.48
N VAL A 460 -20.75 14.01 3.90
CA VAL A 460 -19.60 14.91 3.81
C VAL A 460 -19.15 15.03 2.36
N ASN A 461 -19.01 16.27 1.89
CA ASN A 461 -18.40 16.59 0.60
C ASN A 461 -17.07 17.30 0.87
N LEU A 462 -15.95 16.68 0.50
CA LEU A 462 -14.63 17.27 0.68
C LEU A 462 -14.38 18.38 -0.37
N ASN A 463 -13.62 19.40 0.01
CA ASN A 463 -13.15 20.41 -0.94
C ASN A 463 -12.04 19.82 -1.81
N LEU A 464 -12.18 19.95 -3.13
CA LEU A 464 -11.15 19.61 -4.10
C LEU A 464 -11.34 20.45 -5.37
N ALA A 465 -10.30 21.18 -5.76
CA ALA A 465 -10.33 22.02 -6.96
C ALA A 465 -10.69 21.19 -8.21
N THR A 466 -11.48 21.78 -9.10
CA THR A 466 -12.05 21.19 -10.33
C THR A 466 -13.13 20.14 -10.13
N ALA A 467 -13.41 19.73 -8.87
CA ALA A 467 -14.38 18.72 -8.50
C ALA A 467 -14.44 17.52 -9.48
N PRO A 468 -13.32 16.78 -9.65
CA PRO A 468 -13.22 15.72 -10.63
C PRO A 468 -14.20 14.57 -10.31
N GLN A 469 -14.70 13.91 -11.37
CA GLN A 469 -15.46 12.68 -11.24
C GLN A 469 -14.53 11.50 -10.92
N ILE A 470 -14.97 10.61 -10.02
CA ILE A 470 -14.11 9.55 -9.49
C ILE A 470 -13.98 8.31 -10.40
N TYR A 471 -14.87 8.15 -11.38
CA TYR A 471 -15.02 6.90 -12.15
C TYR A 471 -13.98 6.71 -13.26
N HIS A 472 -13.39 7.80 -13.76
CA HIS A 472 -12.62 7.74 -15.01
C HIS A 472 -11.10 7.55 -14.80
N ALA A 473 -10.58 7.87 -13.62
CA ALA A 473 -9.15 7.75 -13.34
C ALA A 473 -8.88 7.80 -11.83
N MET A 474 -7.82 7.12 -11.39
CA MET A 474 -7.25 7.31 -10.05
C MET A 474 -6.81 8.76 -9.81
N PRO A 475 -6.89 9.28 -8.56
CA PRO A 475 -6.43 10.62 -8.26
C PRO A 475 -4.91 10.75 -8.45
N GLY A 476 -4.46 11.90 -8.97
CA GLY A 476 -3.04 12.24 -9.02
C GLY A 476 -2.50 12.66 -7.64
N ASN A 477 -1.18 12.67 -7.47
CA ASN A 477 -0.54 13.00 -6.18
C ASN A 477 -0.99 14.34 -5.58
N ASP A 478 -1.14 15.38 -6.42
CA ASP A 478 -1.61 16.69 -5.97
C ASP A 478 -3.07 16.65 -5.47
N GLN A 479 -3.91 15.86 -6.13
CA GLN A 479 -5.31 15.65 -5.71
C GLN A 479 -5.36 14.88 -4.40
N VAL A 480 -4.53 13.84 -4.24
CA VAL A 480 -4.43 13.08 -2.99
C VAL A 480 -4.00 13.98 -1.83
N ALA A 481 -2.98 14.82 -2.02
CA ALA A 481 -2.53 15.78 -1.01
C ALA A 481 -3.61 16.82 -0.64
N ALA A 482 -4.38 17.29 -1.63
CA ALA A 482 -5.51 18.19 -1.40
C ALA A 482 -6.64 17.50 -0.62
N ILE A 483 -7.00 16.26 -1.00
CA ILE A 483 -8.00 15.45 -0.28
C ILE A 483 -7.55 15.20 1.17
N GLN A 484 -6.28 14.85 1.39
CA GLN A 484 -5.70 14.67 2.73
C GLN A 484 -5.78 15.96 3.58
N SER A 485 -5.56 17.11 2.96
CA SER A 485 -5.68 18.41 3.64
C SER A 485 -7.12 18.70 4.05
N SER A 486 -8.09 18.45 3.17
CA SER A 486 -9.53 18.56 3.47
C SER A 486 -9.97 17.54 4.54
N LEU A 487 -9.41 16.32 4.50
CA LEU A 487 -9.65 15.28 5.50
C LEU A 487 -9.11 15.67 6.88
N SER A 488 -7.98 16.38 6.95
CA SER A 488 -7.44 16.90 8.21
C SER A 488 -8.41 17.86 8.89
N ALA A 489 -9.04 18.75 8.11
CA ALA A 489 -10.08 19.64 8.63
C ALA A 489 -11.30 18.86 9.16
N LEU A 490 -11.72 17.81 8.43
CA LEU A 490 -12.79 16.92 8.87
C LEU A 490 -12.44 16.23 10.19
N LEU A 491 -11.25 15.64 10.30
CA LEU A 491 -10.77 14.98 11.52
C LEU A 491 -10.65 15.94 12.71
N GLY A 492 -10.33 17.22 12.46
CA GLY A 492 -10.34 18.25 13.48
C GLY A 492 -11.72 18.46 14.12
N TRP A 493 -12.79 18.41 13.31
CA TRP A 493 -14.17 18.47 13.79
C TRP A 493 -14.62 17.15 14.44
N THR A 494 -14.42 16.01 13.77
CA THR A 494 -14.93 14.72 14.24
C THR A 494 -14.22 14.21 15.48
N ARG A 495 -12.94 14.61 15.65
CA ARG A 495 -12.02 14.14 16.68
C ARG A 495 -11.91 12.61 16.69
N SER A 496 -11.98 11.99 15.51
CA SER A 496 -11.93 10.54 15.34
C SER A 496 -10.54 10.01 15.68
N VAL A 497 -10.48 8.98 16.52
CA VAL A 497 -9.22 8.32 16.96
C VAL A 497 -9.13 6.86 16.49
N ARG A 498 -10.29 6.19 16.43
CA ARG A 498 -10.45 4.81 15.95
C ARG A 498 -11.35 4.85 14.73
N CYS A 499 -10.78 4.63 13.55
CA CYS A 499 -11.51 4.73 12.30
C CYS A 499 -11.68 3.36 11.62
N MET A 500 -12.73 3.25 10.82
CA MET A 500 -12.87 2.20 9.82
C MET A 500 -13.14 2.88 8.48
N SER A 501 -12.31 2.57 7.49
CA SER A 501 -12.49 3.00 6.11
C SER A 501 -13.31 1.95 5.38
N PHE A 502 -14.57 2.25 5.11
CA PHE A 502 -15.46 1.38 4.34
C PHE A 502 -15.49 1.89 2.89
N VAL A 503 -14.64 1.32 2.04
CA VAL A 503 -14.38 1.79 0.68
C VAL A 503 -15.28 1.09 -0.33
N GLN A 504 -15.82 1.86 -1.28
CA GLN A 504 -16.73 1.35 -2.32
C GLN A 504 -16.26 1.63 -3.75
N HIS A 505 -15.15 2.36 -3.92
CA HIS A 505 -14.58 2.63 -5.23
C HIS A 505 -13.04 2.76 -5.16
N PRO A 506 -12.27 2.23 -6.14
CA PRO A 506 -10.80 2.25 -6.12
C PRO A 506 -10.16 3.64 -5.98
N TYR A 507 -10.82 4.68 -6.51
CA TYR A 507 -10.38 6.08 -6.40
C TYR A 507 -10.00 6.47 -4.95
N TRP A 508 -10.71 5.91 -3.98
CA TRP A 508 -10.56 6.26 -2.57
C TRP A 508 -9.45 5.50 -1.84
N LEU A 509 -8.77 4.54 -2.48
CA LEU A 509 -7.76 3.69 -1.82
C LEU A 509 -6.74 4.51 -1.03
N GLN A 510 -6.07 5.48 -1.68
CA GLN A 510 -5.03 6.28 -1.03
C GLN A 510 -5.59 7.22 0.04
N PRO A 511 -6.65 8.04 -0.23
CA PRO A 511 -7.30 8.84 0.81
C PRO A 511 -7.76 8.04 2.04
N ALA A 512 -8.35 6.86 1.82
CA ALA A 512 -8.89 6.01 2.87
C ALA A 512 -7.82 5.45 3.82
N GLN A 513 -6.60 5.25 3.34
CA GLN A 513 -5.47 4.76 4.14
C GLN A 513 -4.86 5.85 5.04
N CYS A 514 -5.22 7.12 4.83
CA CYS A 514 -4.69 8.23 5.60
C CYS A 514 -5.41 8.44 6.95
N LEU A 515 -6.50 7.71 7.20
CA LEU A 515 -7.25 7.81 8.44
C LEU A 515 -6.48 7.18 9.62
N PRO A 516 -6.54 7.79 10.82
CA PRO A 516 -5.80 7.30 11.98
C PRO A 516 -6.36 5.96 12.47
N ASN A 517 -5.46 5.00 12.72
CA ASN A 517 -5.80 3.66 13.21
C ASN A 517 -6.90 2.96 12.38
N ALA A 518 -6.95 3.22 11.08
CA ALA A 518 -8.01 2.75 10.23
C ALA A 518 -7.92 1.25 9.94
N LYS A 519 -9.06 0.56 10.07
CA LYS A 519 -9.28 -0.73 9.41
C LYS A 519 -9.85 -0.50 8.01
N LEU A 520 -9.26 -1.13 7.01
CA LEU A 520 -9.66 -0.99 5.61
C LEU A 520 -10.61 -2.11 5.22
N VAL A 521 -11.87 -1.76 4.96
CA VAL A 521 -12.90 -2.66 4.43
C VAL A 521 -13.20 -2.25 3.00
N TYR A 522 -13.19 -3.19 2.07
CA TYR A 522 -13.62 -2.95 0.69
C TYR A 522 -14.96 -3.65 0.43
N ASP A 523 -16.01 -2.91 0.09
CA ASP A 523 -17.31 -3.44 -0.34
C ASP A 523 -17.35 -3.51 -1.87
N CYS A 524 -16.93 -4.66 -2.39
CA CYS A 524 -16.95 -5.00 -3.80
C CYS A 524 -18.37 -5.45 -4.18
N MET A 525 -19.14 -4.50 -4.71
CA MET A 525 -20.57 -4.68 -4.98
C MET A 525 -20.87 -5.36 -6.31
N ASP A 526 -20.02 -5.10 -7.30
CA ASP A 526 -20.17 -5.54 -8.68
C ASP A 526 -18.78 -5.83 -9.26
N HIS A 527 -18.74 -6.56 -10.37
CA HIS A 527 -17.49 -6.78 -11.11
C HIS A 527 -17.11 -5.52 -11.88
N HIS A 528 -16.21 -4.69 -11.31
CA HIS A 528 -15.83 -3.40 -11.90
C HIS A 528 -15.28 -3.55 -13.33
N GLY A 529 -14.50 -4.59 -13.61
CA GLY A 529 -14.01 -4.89 -14.96
C GLY A 529 -15.11 -5.13 -16.02
N GLY A 530 -16.36 -5.30 -15.58
CA GLY A 530 -17.53 -5.51 -16.44
C GLY A 530 -18.26 -4.23 -16.87
N PHE A 531 -17.92 -3.06 -16.33
CA PHE A 531 -18.48 -1.77 -16.77
C PHE A 531 -17.64 -1.18 -17.92
N GLU A 532 -18.31 -0.55 -18.89
CA GLU A 532 -17.65 0.17 -19.99
C GLU A 532 -16.86 1.39 -19.44
N ASP A 533 -15.79 1.79 -20.13
CA ASP A 533 -14.96 2.98 -19.84
C ASP A 533 -14.06 2.98 -18.59
N ASN A 534 -13.86 1.83 -17.91
CA ASN A 534 -12.91 1.77 -16.80
C ASN A 534 -11.44 1.90 -17.27
N ALA A 535 -10.75 2.93 -16.78
CA ALA A 535 -9.33 3.12 -17.07
C ALA A 535 -8.49 2.01 -16.42
N ALA A 536 -7.38 1.63 -17.06
CA ALA A 536 -6.44 0.64 -16.54
C ALA A 536 -5.93 0.98 -15.12
N SER A 537 -5.87 2.26 -14.77
CA SER A 537 -5.50 2.72 -13.43
C SER A 537 -6.55 2.37 -12.36
N ILE A 538 -7.85 2.39 -12.70
CA ILE A 538 -8.93 1.98 -11.79
C ILE A 538 -8.86 0.47 -11.53
N MET A 539 -8.64 -0.32 -12.57
CA MET A 539 -8.47 -1.78 -12.45
C MET A 539 -7.26 -2.15 -11.57
N GLU A 540 -6.13 -1.47 -11.76
CA GLU A 540 -4.96 -1.66 -10.92
C GLU A 540 -5.20 -1.16 -9.48
N GLY A 541 -5.95 -0.07 -9.30
CA GLY A 541 -6.36 0.41 -7.99
C GLY A 541 -7.27 -0.58 -7.25
N GLU A 542 -8.22 -1.20 -7.95
CA GLU A 542 -9.08 -2.23 -7.39
C GLU A 542 -8.27 -3.46 -6.96
N ARG A 543 -7.34 -3.89 -7.81
CA ARG A 543 -6.40 -4.97 -7.53
C ARG A 543 -5.68 -4.76 -6.20
N GLN A 544 -5.15 -3.56 -6.02
CA GLN A 544 -4.48 -3.15 -4.79
C GLN A 544 -5.43 -3.10 -3.61
N LEU A 545 -6.64 -2.57 -3.79
CA LEU A 545 -7.65 -2.47 -2.74
C LEU A 545 -8.08 -3.86 -2.23
N ILE A 546 -8.26 -4.84 -3.12
CA ILE A 546 -8.54 -6.24 -2.76
C ILE A 546 -7.42 -6.82 -1.90
N GLU A 547 -6.16 -6.72 -2.35
CA GLU A 547 -4.99 -7.31 -1.69
C GLU A 547 -4.61 -6.63 -0.36
N GLN A 548 -4.93 -5.34 -0.23
CA GLN A 548 -4.57 -4.51 0.93
C GLN A 548 -5.68 -4.40 1.97
N SER A 549 -6.93 -4.67 1.63
CA SER A 549 -8.05 -4.62 2.57
C SER A 549 -7.85 -5.60 3.75
N ASP A 550 -8.18 -5.16 4.96
CA ASP A 550 -8.29 -6.03 6.13
C ASP A 550 -9.48 -6.99 5.98
N LEU A 551 -10.55 -6.54 5.30
CA LEU A 551 -11.74 -7.32 4.98
C LEU A 551 -12.27 -6.93 3.61
N LEU A 552 -12.44 -7.92 2.74
CA LEU A 552 -13.20 -7.82 1.51
C LEU A 552 -14.65 -8.25 1.76
N VAL A 553 -15.61 -7.38 1.47
CA VAL A 553 -17.03 -7.70 1.45
C VAL A 553 -17.47 -7.86 -0.01
N VAL A 554 -18.12 -8.97 -0.32
CA VAL A 554 -18.65 -9.26 -1.67
C VAL A 554 -20.15 -9.54 -1.63
N THR A 555 -20.85 -9.23 -2.71
CA THR A 555 -22.32 -9.33 -2.79
C THR A 555 -22.83 -10.63 -3.40
N SER A 556 -21.98 -11.41 -4.07
CA SER A 556 -22.36 -12.64 -4.77
C SER A 556 -21.33 -13.75 -4.58
N GLN A 557 -21.78 -14.99 -4.80
CA GLN A 557 -20.94 -16.19 -4.79
C GLN A 557 -19.90 -16.12 -5.90
N TRP A 558 -20.27 -15.60 -7.07
CA TRP A 558 -19.36 -15.45 -8.19
C TRP A 558 -18.17 -14.52 -7.83
N LEU A 559 -18.45 -13.37 -7.21
CA LEU A 559 -17.39 -12.47 -6.73
C LEU A 559 -16.56 -13.10 -5.61
N HIS A 560 -17.22 -13.84 -4.71
CA HIS A 560 -16.52 -14.57 -3.66
C HIS A 560 -15.48 -15.54 -4.25
N ASP A 561 -15.90 -16.36 -5.19
CA ASP A 561 -15.05 -17.40 -5.78
C ASP A 561 -13.93 -16.79 -6.63
N GLU A 562 -14.21 -15.72 -7.39
CA GLU A 562 -13.22 -15.01 -8.19
C GLU A 562 -12.15 -14.33 -7.31
N LEU A 563 -12.55 -13.70 -6.20
CA LEU A 563 -11.69 -12.81 -5.43
C LEU A 563 -11.06 -13.46 -4.19
N SER A 564 -11.58 -14.59 -3.70
CA SER A 564 -11.04 -15.28 -2.52
C SER A 564 -9.53 -15.60 -2.59
N PRO A 565 -8.92 -15.98 -3.75
CA PRO A 565 -7.50 -16.30 -3.79
C PRO A 565 -6.58 -15.10 -3.49
N ARG A 566 -7.12 -13.88 -3.54
CA ARG A 566 -6.38 -12.62 -3.39
C ARG A 566 -6.72 -11.87 -2.12
N ALA A 567 -7.86 -12.16 -1.52
CA ALA A 567 -8.35 -11.50 -0.32
C ALA A 567 -7.66 -12.07 0.93
N ARG A 568 -7.30 -11.20 1.88
CA ARG A 568 -6.77 -11.62 3.19
C ARG A 568 -7.87 -12.25 4.04
N ASN A 569 -9.00 -11.55 4.13
CA ASN A 569 -10.24 -12.03 4.72
C ASN A 569 -11.38 -11.64 3.78
N ILE A 570 -12.35 -12.52 3.63
CA ILE A 570 -13.51 -12.29 2.76
C ILE A 570 -14.80 -12.62 3.50
N ALA A 571 -15.82 -11.79 3.32
CA ALA A 571 -17.16 -12.01 3.82
C ALA A 571 -18.17 -11.77 2.70
N MET A 572 -19.04 -12.76 2.48
CA MET A 572 -20.16 -12.59 1.56
C MET A 572 -21.35 -11.97 2.29
N VAL A 573 -21.71 -10.75 1.90
CA VAL A 573 -22.88 -10.02 2.41
C VAL A 573 -23.72 -9.62 1.20
N ARG A 574 -24.69 -10.47 0.87
CA ARG A 574 -25.62 -10.24 -0.25
C ARG A 574 -26.39 -8.94 -0.09
N ASN A 575 -26.99 -8.47 -1.19
CA ASN A 575 -27.94 -7.39 -1.13
C ASN A 575 -29.20 -7.80 -0.36
N ALA A 576 -29.96 -6.80 0.07
CA ALA A 576 -31.21 -6.96 0.77
C ALA A 576 -32.17 -5.85 0.36
N THR A 577 -33.37 -5.85 0.92
CA THR A 577 -34.35 -4.78 0.73
C THR A 577 -35.09 -4.46 2.02
N GLU A 578 -35.75 -3.30 2.04
CA GLU A 578 -36.65 -2.86 3.09
C GLU A 578 -37.99 -3.60 2.97
N TYR A 579 -38.07 -4.81 3.53
CA TYR A 579 -39.27 -5.66 3.46
C TYR A 579 -40.58 -4.91 3.75
N ALA A 580 -40.59 -4.09 4.80
CA ALA A 580 -41.77 -3.32 5.21
C ALA A 580 -42.26 -2.29 4.18
N HIS A 581 -41.34 -1.75 3.36
CA HIS A 581 -41.68 -0.80 2.29
C HIS A 581 -42.42 -1.46 1.15
N PHE A 582 -42.06 -2.70 0.80
CA PHE A 582 -42.60 -3.41 -0.37
C PHE A 582 -43.74 -4.38 -0.04
N CYS A 583 -43.79 -4.95 1.16
CA CYS A 583 -44.73 -6.04 1.46
C CYS A 583 -46.20 -5.59 1.54
N THR A 584 -46.46 -4.32 1.85
CA THR A 584 -47.82 -3.80 2.02
C THR A 584 -48.31 -3.15 0.74
N ALA A 585 -49.43 -3.64 0.21
CA ALA A 585 -50.07 -3.03 -0.96
C ALA A 585 -50.62 -1.63 -0.61
N PRO A 586 -50.31 -0.58 -1.40
CA PRO A 586 -50.90 0.74 -1.20
C PRO A 586 -52.39 0.75 -1.55
N ALA A 587 -53.12 1.75 -1.05
CA ALA A 587 -54.57 1.89 -1.28
C ALA A 587 -54.96 2.03 -2.75
N LYS A 588 -54.03 2.49 -3.59
CA LYS A 588 -54.15 2.53 -5.05
C LYS A 588 -52.90 1.92 -5.65
N VAL A 589 -53.06 1.17 -6.71
CA VAL A 589 -51.98 0.62 -7.54
C VAL A 589 -52.21 1.06 -8.98
N PHE A 590 -51.17 1.01 -9.81
CA PHE A 590 -51.31 1.26 -11.23
C PHE A 590 -52.32 0.28 -11.86
N ALA A 591 -53.11 0.77 -12.80
CA ALA A 591 -54.00 -0.06 -13.61
C ALA A 591 -53.88 0.34 -15.07
N ASP A 592 -53.71 -0.65 -15.96
CA ASP A 592 -53.74 -0.39 -17.39
C ASP A 592 -55.15 0.02 -17.83
N ALA A 593 -55.25 1.07 -18.66
CA ALA A 593 -56.53 1.60 -19.11
C ALA A 593 -57.33 0.60 -19.97
N LYS A 594 -56.65 -0.38 -20.59
CA LYS A 594 -57.28 -1.46 -21.36
C LYS A 594 -57.55 -2.72 -20.52
N GLY A 595 -57.23 -2.70 -19.22
CA GLY A 595 -57.43 -3.84 -18.33
C GLY A 595 -56.50 -5.03 -18.61
N ARG A 596 -55.38 -4.82 -19.30
CA ARG A 596 -54.41 -5.88 -19.61
C ARG A 596 -53.66 -6.33 -18.36
N ARG A 597 -53.23 -7.59 -18.36
CA ARG A 597 -52.25 -8.12 -17.39
C ARG A 597 -50.91 -7.40 -17.55
N ILE A 598 -50.15 -7.26 -16.49
CA ILE A 598 -48.92 -6.45 -16.46
C ILE A 598 -47.70 -7.33 -16.23
N ILE A 599 -46.80 -7.36 -17.21
CA ILE A 599 -45.44 -7.89 -17.10
C ILE A 599 -44.55 -6.68 -16.78
N GLY A 600 -44.05 -6.58 -15.55
CA GLY A 600 -43.42 -5.38 -15.05
C GLY A 600 -41.93 -5.52 -14.78
N TYR A 601 -41.17 -4.47 -15.05
CA TYR A 601 -39.81 -4.28 -14.54
C TYR A 601 -39.66 -2.86 -14.04
N TYR A 602 -38.96 -2.70 -12.93
CA TYR A 602 -38.37 -1.41 -12.57
C TYR A 602 -36.86 -1.50 -12.35
N GLY A 603 -36.18 -0.39 -12.56
CA GLY A 603 -34.74 -0.24 -12.32
C GLY A 603 -34.04 0.51 -13.45
N ALA A 604 -32.74 0.73 -13.30
CA ALA A 604 -31.93 1.28 -14.40
C ALA A 604 -32.00 0.35 -15.62
N ILE A 605 -32.22 0.94 -16.80
CA ILE A 605 -32.23 0.25 -18.10
C ILE A 605 -30.98 0.75 -18.83
N ALA A 606 -29.93 -0.06 -18.80
CA ALA A 606 -28.61 0.29 -19.28
C ALA A 606 -28.05 -0.85 -20.16
N GLU A 607 -26.76 -0.81 -20.49
CA GLU A 607 -26.10 -1.70 -21.45
C GLU A 607 -26.23 -3.18 -21.12
N TRP A 608 -26.40 -3.54 -19.84
CA TRP A 608 -26.66 -4.91 -19.38
C TRP A 608 -28.11 -5.39 -19.58
N PHE A 609 -29.02 -4.51 -20.01
CA PHE A 609 -30.41 -4.84 -20.26
C PHE A 609 -30.61 -5.46 -21.66
N ASP A 610 -31.34 -6.56 -21.76
CA ASP A 610 -31.56 -7.28 -23.03
C ASP A 610 -32.82 -6.77 -23.76
N ALA A 611 -32.60 -5.83 -24.67
CA ALA A 611 -33.65 -5.25 -25.51
C ALA A 611 -34.33 -6.28 -26.44
N GLU A 612 -33.58 -7.25 -26.97
CA GLU A 612 -34.14 -8.24 -27.91
C GLU A 612 -34.94 -9.32 -27.17
N LEU A 613 -34.52 -9.68 -25.96
CA LEU A 613 -35.34 -10.50 -25.07
C LEU A 613 -36.65 -9.78 -24.73
N LEU A 614 -36.60 -8.51 -24.35
CA LEU A 614 -37.80 -7.72 -24.06
C LEU A 614 -38.73 -7.62 -25.28
N ARG A 615 -38.15 -7.42 -26.47
CA ARG A 615 -38.89 -7.42 -27.75
C ARG A 615 -39.69 -8.70 -27.95
N ARG A 616 -39.05 -9.86 -27.77
CA ARG A 616 -39.68 -11.17 -27.92
C ARG A 616 -40.79 -11.38 -26.89
N VAL A 617 -40.52 -11.07 -25.62
CA VAL A 617 -41.53 -11.13 -24.55
C VAL A 617 -42.77 -10.31 -24.91
N ALA A 618 -42.59 -9.10 -25.45
CA ALA A 618 -43.71 -8.25 -25.85
C ALA A 618 -44.50 -8.84 -27.03
N LEU A 619 -43.82 -9.32 -28.07
CA LEU A 619 -44.46 -9.88 -29.28
C LEU A 619 -45.19 -11.19 -29.00
N ASP A 620 -44.67 -12.02 -28.10
CA ASP A 620 -45.28 -13.29 -27.72
C ASP A 620 -46.47 -13.13 -26.77
N ASN A 621 -46.65 -11.94 -26.17
CA ASN A 621 -47.71 -11.63 -25.20
C ASN A 621 -48.51 -10.37 -25.58
N PRO A 622 -49.15 -10.31 -26.76
CA PRO A 622 -49.81 -9.10 -27.27
C PRO A 622 -50.97 -8.61 -26.38
N ASP A 623 -51.59 -9.49 -25.61
CA ASP A 623 -52.70 -9.19 -24.70
C ASP A 623 -52.25 -8.67 -23.31
N ALA A 624 -50.95 -8.70 -23.01
CA ALA A 624 -50.37 -8.15 -21.79
C ALA A 624 -49.71 -6.79 -22.05
N LEU A 625 -49.67 -5.93 -21.03
CA LEU A 625 -48.84 -4.73 -21.01
C LEU A 625 -47.46 -5.07 -20.44
N VAL A 626 -46.41 -4.84 -21.24
CA VAL A 626 -45.02 -4.85 -20.78
C VAL A 626 -44.69 -3.45 -20.27
N LEU A 627 -44.57 -3.30 -18.96
CA LEU A 627 -44.41 -2.01 -18.29
C LEU A 627 -42.99 -1.83 -17.76
N MET A 628 -42.29 -0.83 -18.29
CA MET A 628 -40.89 -0.53 -18.04
C MET A 628 -40.74 0.77 -17.26
N ILE A 629 -40.16 0.69 -16.06
CA ILE A 629 -40.02 1.84 -15.16
C ILE A 629 -38.56 2.05 -14.80
N GLY A 630 -38.08 3.28 -14.94
CA GLY A 630 -36.70 3.64 -14.69
C GLY A 630 -36.06 4.38 -15.86
N ARG A 631 -34.86 4.90 -15.60
CA ARG A 631 -34.09 5.66 -16.59
C ARG A 631 -33.49 4.70 -17.63
N ASP A 632 -33.77 4.99 -18.90
CA ASP A 632 -33.24 4.29 -20.06
C ASP A 632 -32.02 5.02 -20.63
N THR A 633 -30.84 4.55 -20.27
CA THR A 633 -29.55 5.04 -20.79
C THR A 633 -29.08 4.25 -22.01
N ALA A 634 -29.58 3.04 -22.22
CA ALA A 634 -29.28 2.20 -23.38
C ALA A 634 -30.17 2.47 -24.59
N ASN A 635 -31.13 3.39 -24.47
CA ASN A 635 -32.08 3.76 -25.52
C ASN A 635 -32.90 2.56 -26.03
N VAL A 636 -33.26 1.66 -25.12
CA VAL A 636 -34.09 0.47 -25.39
C VAL A 636 -35.48 0.89 -25.87
N ALA A 637 -36.03 1.98 -25.36
CA ALA A 637 -37.33 2.49 -25.79
C ALA A 637 -37.36 2.80 -27.30
N ALA A 638 -36.25 3.27 -27.86
CA ALA A 638 -36.16 3.55 -29.29
C ALA A 638 -36.14 2.28 -30.14
N SER A 639 -35.50 1.20 -29.67
CA SER A 639 -35.44 -0.07 -30.41
C SER A 639 -36.77 -0.84 -30.41
N LEU A 640 -37.69 -0.50 -29.50
CA LEU A 640 -39.02 -1.10 -29.37
C LEU A 640 -40.14 -0.22 -29.93
N GLN A 641 -39.81 0.83 -30.69
CA GLN A 641 -40.81 1.65 -31.36
C GLN A 641 -41.70 0.81 -32.28
N GLY A 642 -43.02 1.04 -32.20
CA GLY A 642 -44.02 0.31 -32.99
C GLY A 642 -44.57 -0.96 -32.34
N ILE A 643 -44.15 -1.28 -31.11
CA ILE A 643 -44.73 -2.38 -30.33
C ILE A 643 -45.76 -1.82 -29.34
N ASP A 644 -47.05 -1.97 -29.67
CA ASP A 644 -48.18 -1.30 -28.99
C ASP A 644 -48.40 -1.70 -27.52
N ASN A 645 -47.82 -2.82 -27.09
CA ASN A 645 -47.97 -3.35 -25.76
C ASN A 645 -46.76 -3.13 -24.85
N VAL A 646 -45.77 -2.33 -25.27
CA VAL A 646 -44.65 -1.90 -24.42
C VAL A 646 -44.84 -0.45 -24.00
N ARG A 647 -44.67 -0.16 -22.71
CA ARG A 647 -44.73 1.21 -22.18
C ARG A 647 -43.54 1.52 -21.30
N PHE A 648 -42.83 2.60 -21.61
CA PHE A 648 -41.80 3.18 -20.76
C PHE A 648 -42.38 4.35 -19.95
N VAL A 649 -42.18 4.32 -18.64
CA VAL A 649 -42.66 5.37 -17.71
C VAL A 649 -41.58 6.41 -17.43
N GLY A 650 -40.30 6.01 -17.50
CA GLY A 650 -39.19 6.82 -17.04
C GLY A 650 -38.92 6.62 -15.55
N GLU A 651 -38.05 7.45 -14.98
CA GLU A 651 -37.65 7.39 -13.57
C GLU A 651 -38.79 7.88 -12.66
N VAL A 652 -39.03 7.15 -11.57
CA VAL A 652 -40.04 7.46 -10.55
C VAL A 652 -39.41 7.49 -9.16
N PRO A 653 -39.97 8.24 -8.19
CA PRO A 653 -39.46 8.25 -6.82
C PRO A 653 -39.47 6.85 -6.18
N TYR A 654 -38.45 6.54 -5.36
CA TYR A 654 -38.34 5.25 -4.65
C TYR A 654 -39.58 4.92 -3.79
N ALA A 655 -40.15 5.95 -3.15
CA ALA A 655 -41.35 5.81 -2.33
C ALA A 655 -42.60 5.39 -3.13
N GLU A 656 -42.61 5.60 -4.45
CA GLU A 656 -43.73 5.21 -5.33
C GLU A 656 -43.57 3.81 -5.92
N LEU A 657 -42.42 3.13 -5.75
CA LEU A 657 -42.22 1.80 -6.32
C LEU A 657 -43.29 0.78 -5.89
N PRO A 658 -43.81 0.76 -4.64
CA PRO A 658 -44.92 -0.12 -4.27
C PRO A 658 -46.21 0.11 -5.08
N TYR A 659 -46.52 1.33 -5.50
CA TYR A 659 -47.69 1.64 -6.35
C TYR A 659 -47.62 0.90 -7.69
N TRP A 660 -46.41 0.77 -8.24
CA TRP A 660 -46.15 0.07 -9.48
C TRP A 660 -45.99 -1.44 -9.27
N LEU A 661 -45.21 -1.85 -8.27
CA LEU A 661 -44.92 -3.24 -7.97
C LEU A 661 -46.20 -4.07 -7.77
N HIS A 662 -47.12 -3.54 -6.95
CA HIS A 662 -48.34 -4.25 -6.62
C HIS A 662 -49.30 -4.39 -7.81
N ALA A 663 -49.12 -3.59 -8.86
CA ALA A 663 -49.84 -3.72 -10.13
C ALA A 663 -49.30 -4.83 -11.04
N PHE A 664 -48.07 -5.29 -10.84
CA PHE A 664 -47.47 -6.32 -11.70
C PHE A 664 -48.14 -7.68 -11.45
N ASP A 665 -48.55 -8.36 -12.52
CA ASP A 665 -48.95 -9.76 -12.45
C ASP A 665 -47.72 -10.68 -12.40
N VAL A 666 -46.67 -10.32 -13.13
CA VAL A 666 -45.36 -11.00 -13.12
C VAL A 666 -44.25 -9.94 -13.17
N CYS A 667 -43.21 -10.12 -12.37
CA CYS A 667 -42.01 -9.28 -12.39
C CYS A 667 -40.94 -9.89 -13.29
N LEU A 668 -40.30 -9.07 -14.12
CA LEU A 668 -39.28 -9.50 -15.07
C LEU A 668 -37.88 -9.07 -14.62
N LEU A 669 -36.86 -9.87 -14.93
CA LEU A 669 -35.45 -9.51 -14.81
C LEU A 669 -34.69 -9.87 -16.12
N PRO A 670 -34.82 -9.06 -17.19
CA PRO A 670 -34.35 -9.40 -18.53
C PRO A 670 -32.93 -8.88 -18.79
N PHE A 671 -31.96 -9.42 -18.06
CA PHE A 671 -30.56 -9.04 -18.23
C PHE A 671 -29.87 -9.88 -19.30
N LYS A 672 -28.86 -9.30 -19.94
CA LYS A 672 -27.90 -10.07 -20.74
C LYS A 672 -27.11 -10.99 -19.81
N VAL A 673 -26.66 -12.15 -20.26
CA VAL A 673 -25.76 -13.03 -19.50
C VAL A 673 -24.32 -12.67 -19.87
N ILE A 674 -23.69 -11.83 -19.05
CA ILE A 674 -22.33 -11.29 -19.24
C ILE A 674 -21.59 -11.29 -17.90
N PRO A 675 -20.26 -11.16 -17.84
CA PRO A 675 -19.52 -11.18 -16.57
C PRO A 675 -20.09 -10.24 -15.50
N LEU A 676 -20.49 -9.02 -15.88
CA LEU A 676 -21.14 -8.07 -14.99
C LEU A 676 -22.40 -8.63 -14.31
N THR A 677 -23.30 -9.26 -15.09
CA THR A 677 -24.59 -9.75 -14.60
C THR A 677 -24.50 -11.13 -13.94
N LEU A 678 -23.48 -11.94 -14.30
CA LEU A 678 -23.13 -13.17 -13.58
C LEU A 678 -22.65 -12.87 -12.15
N ALA A 679 -21.95 -11.75 -11.97
CA ALA A 679 -21.50 -11.25 -10.68
C ALA A 679 -22.60 -10.55 -9.86
N THR A 680 -23.71 -10.17 -10.49
CA THR A 680 -24.74 -9.33 -9.87
C THR A 680 -25.61 -10.12 -8.89
N ASN A 681 -25.79 -9.58 -7.68
CA ASN A 681 -26.86 -10.01 -6.76
C ASN A 681 -28.05 -9.03 -6.86
N PRO A 682 -29.13 -9.37 -7.61
CA PRO A 682 -30.10 -8.38 -8.09
C PRO A 682 -31.08 -7.93 -7.01
N VAL A 683 -30.90 -6.69 -6.52
CA VAL A 683 -31.76 -6.04 -5.51
C VAL A 683 -33.26 -6.17 -5.83
N LYS A 684 -33.64 -5.99 -7.10
CA LYS A 684 -35.04 -5.99 -7.56
C LYS A 684 -35.76 -7.29 -7.21
N VAL A 685 -35.06 -8.43 -7.22
CA VAL A 685 -35.67 -9.72 -6.91
C VAL A 685 -36.11 -9.77 -5.45
N TYR A 686 -35.30 -9.26 -4.51
CA TYR A 686 -35.72 -9.15 -3.12
C TYR A 686 -36.94 -8.23 -2.95
N GLU A 687 -36.99 -7.13 -3.70
CA GLU A 687 -38.12 -6.20 -3.67
C GLU A 687 -39.40 -6.87 -4.20
N TYR A 688 -39.31 -7.58 -5.33
CA TYR A 688 -40.42 -8.32 -5.92
C TYR A 688 -40.95 -9.42 -5.00
N LEU A 689 -40.06 -10.23 -4.43
CA LEU A 689 -40.40 -11.30 -3.50
C LEU A 689 -40.99 -10.77 -2.19
N SER A 690 -40.55 -9.58 -1.73
CA SER A 690 -41.12 -8.93 -0.54
C SER A 690 -42.62 -8.61 -0.72
N ALA A 691 -43.05 -8.31 -1.94
CA ALA A 691 -44.46 -8.11 -2.30
C ALA A 691 -45.20 -9.41 -2.68
N GLY A 692 -44.55 -10.57 -2.55
CA GLY A 692 -45.12 -11.87 -2.93
C GLY A 692 -45.34 -12.03 -4.43
N LYS A 693 -44.57 -11.32 -5.27
CA LYS A 693 -44.71 -11.36 -6.73
C LYS A 693 -43.85 -12.47 -7.33
N ALA A 694 -44.43 -13.17 -8.32
CA ALA A 694 -43.69 -14.13 -9.13
C ALA A 694 -42.64 -13.39 -9.97
N VAL A 695 -41.43 -13.96 -10.06
CA VAL A 695 -40.29 -13.39 -10.78
C VAL A 695 -39.90 -14.31 -11.93
N VAL A 696 -39.78 -13.75 -13.14
CA VAL A 696 -39.23 -14.42 -14.31
C VAL A 696 -37.91 -13.74 -14.67
N SER A 697 -36.84 -14.51 -14.73
CA SER A 697 -35.49 -14.01 -15.03
C SER A 697 -34.80 -14.88 -16.07
N VAL A 698 -33.70 -14.37 -16.62
CA VAL A 698 -32.68 -15.26 -17.19
C VAL A 698 -31.99 -16.06 -16.09
N ASP A 699 -31.34 -17.15 -16.46
CA ASP A 699 -30.61 -18.02 -15.54
C ASP A 699 -29.32 -17.32 -15.07
N LEU A 700 -29.38 -16.71 -13.87
CA LEU A 700 -28.24 -16.06 -13.22
C LEU A 700 -27.86 -16.85 -11.96
N PRO A 701 -26.56 -17.04 -11.67
CA PRO A 701 -26.11 -17.85 -10.53
C PRO A 701 -26.72 -17.45 -9.19
N GLU A 702 -26.84 -16.13 -8.94
CA GLU A 702 -27.40 -15.62 -7.69
C GLU A 702 -28.91 -15.87 -7.52
N LEU A 703 -29.61 -16.32 -8.56
CA LEU A 703 -31.03 -16.64 -8.48
C LEU A 703 -31.30 -18.09 -8.10
N ALA A 704 -30.30 -18.98 -8.21
CA ALA A 704 -30.42 -20.39 -7.85
C ALA A 704 -30.87 -20.59 -6.39
N GLN A 705 -30.52 -19.66 -5.49
CA GLN A 705 -30.92 -19.72 -4.07
C GLN A 705 -32.43 -19.55 -3.84
N PHE A 706 -33.18 -19.10 -4.85
CA PHE A 706 -34.63 -18.93 -4.80
C PHE A 706 -35.39 -20.07 -5.50
N GLU A 707 -34.70 -21.08 -6.03
CA GLU A 707 -35.35 -22.23 -6.64
C GLU A 707 -36.24 -22.98 -5.63
N GLY A 708 -37.47 -23.30 -6.04
CA GLY A 708 -38.43 -24.05 -5.22
C GLY A 708 -39.25 -23.22 -4.24
N LEU A 709 -39.05 -21.89 -4.19
CA LEU A 709 -40.03 -20.93 -3.67
C LEU A 709 -41.20 -20.79 -4.64
#